data_AF-A0A3C0WRG7-F1
#
_entry.id   AF-A0A3C0WRG7-F1
#
_cell.length_a   1.000
_cell.length_b   1.000
_cell.length_c   1.000
_cell.angle_alpha   90.00
_cell.angle_beta   90.00
_cell.angle_gamma   90.00
#
_symmetry.space_group_name_H-M   'P 1'
#
loop_
_entity.id
_entity.type
_entity.pdbx_description
1 polymer ?
#
loop_
_entity_poly.entity_id
_entity_poly.type
_entity_poly.pdbx_seq_one_letter_code
_entity_poly.pdbx_strand_id
1 'polypeptide(L)'
;MNTYKLRFGIVLALAFVIGLLFAAVPGGSVSAATKTVCSSGCDYTTIQAAVTGATAGDTITVAAGTYNETVTVNKSLTITLADSVVVNGATSCFAISADNVTVNTASNGGAKCKPGSTSNGIAVTATNGTRIIGLEVDGTTPSAGDGINVANTVQSILIQDNYIHGFTGDGVEFAGTPAGTVVIKGNLIAGNSGIGINAGATTLDATYNSWGDAAAPTVGLTGGSEVSTNVDADPWTHVALSMAPSGTSTSGQVLVGTDQITFTVSANLVNVQAADVTFNYDSAKLTYVSATEGAVFGSEATDEVVTQSAGTVNFRGSSSSGMKTTSGSVTLFTVTFSGAATAFDSALTVTESNEGFAMAPAGPSTNIYAYALPTYAVDVVAYPTLAQSGVGGPFIKNIADTFTVTTTNPSTGGVFPSVTLKLTFTTANTTDLALTYGGGTGVSLTDNGSTVSGLVSVTLPTAGNNVVTNFEITYSVVGTVPVTVELLDLTPDPDDLLATTGSIDAAIYDNLTVTGTISMQGRWYRGAVPVRFEVGLLGFGPYTSTSTDVFGSTNFSFTNVGDDTYVFTTNQPRYLNVTVSLAKSYNVTVGDLVLTSLELKGGNADWSNDTIDVADASTVGTDYGKSSGFTDVDSDVNFDGKVNIFDLAMVGGNFNLTSATAYASWTP
;
A
#
# COMPACT_ATOMS: atom_id res chain seq x y z
N MET A 1 36.31 -6.22 -7.43
CA MET A 1 36.96 -7.39 -6.80
C MET A 1 38.19 -6.89 -6.05
N ASN A 2 38.02 -6.38 -4.82
CA ASN A 2 38.05 -7.08 -3.52
C ASN A 2 39.47 -7.37 -2.98
N THR A 3 40.07 -6.37 -2.34
CA THR A 3 41.29 -6.47 -1.52
C THR A 3 41.08 -7.23 -0.20
N TYR A 4 39.83 -7.58 0.16
CA TYR A 4 39.50 -8.21 1.47
C TYR A 4 39.10 -9.69 1.40
N LYS A 5 38.46 -10.16 0.31
CA LYS A 5 38.46 -11.61 -0.01
C LYS A 5 39.90 -12.12 -0.20
N LEU A 6 40.85 -11.22 -0.53
CA LEU A 6 42.29 -11.45 -0.56
C LEU A 6 42.95 -11.67 0.82
N ARG A 7 42.36 -11.24 1.94
CA ARG A 7 43.01 -11.36 3.26
C ARG A 7 42.60 -12.61 4.04
N PHE A 8 41.44 -13.17 3.75
CA PHE A 8 41.04 -14.50 4.26
C PHE A 8 41.16 -15.62 3.21
N GLY A 9 41.02 -15.30 1.92
CA GLY A 9 41.14 -16.28 0.83
C GLY A 9 42.53 -16.40 0.19
N ILE A 10 43.52 -15.54 0.50
CA ILE A 10 44.81 -15.51 -0.24
C ILE A 10 46.07 -15.70 0.63
N VAL A 11 45.97 -16.15 1.87
CA VAL A 11 47.18 -16.57 2.62
C VAL A 11 47.49 -18.07 2.52
N LEU A 12 46.64 -18.93 1.92
CA LEU A 12 47.08 -20.29 1.55
C LEU A 12 46.24 -20.98 0.44
N ALA A 13 45.99 -20.31 -0.68
CA ALA A 13 45.44 -20.96 -1.89
C ALA A 13 46.22 -20.63 -3.17
N LEU A 14 47.50 -20.24 -3.03
CA LEU A 14 48.40 -19.89 -4.13
C LEU A 14 49.73 -20.62 -4.00
N ALA A 15 49.68 -21.94 -3.79
CA ALA A 15 50.83 -22.84 -3.93
C ALA A 15 50.42 -24.32 -3.97
N PHE A 16 49.56 -24.74 -4.90
CA PHE A 16 49.51 -26.15 -5.29
C PHE A 16 49.22 -26.31 -6.80
N VAL A 17 49.95 -25.55 -7.61
CA VAL A 17 50.43 -26.05 -8.91
C VAL A 17 51.77 -26.73 -8.61
N ILE A 18 51.75 -27.87 -7.90
CA ILE A 18 52.92 -28.75 -7.91
C ILE A 18 52.81 -29.55 -9.19
N GLY A 19 53.51 -29.06 -10.21
CA GLY A 19 53.99 -29.90 -11.29
C GLY A 19 54.76 -31.06 -10.67
N LEU A 20 54.22 -32.26 -10.83
CA LEU A 20 54.92 -33.50 -10.56
C LEU A 20 56.22 -33.50 -11.36
N LEU A 21 57.32 -33.48 -10.63
CA LEU A 21 58.68 -33.65 -11.09
C LEU A 21 58.80 -35.02 -11.79
N PHE A 22 58.57 -35.07 -13.10
CA PHE A 22 58.98 -36.20 -13.92
C PHE A 22 60.49 -36.11 -14.14
N ALA A 23 61.21 -37.10 -13.62
CA ALA A 23 62.58 -37.37 -14.04
C ALA A 23 62.62 -37.51 -15.57
N ALA A 24 63.52 -36.76 -16.19
CA ALA A 24 63.67 -36.65 -17.63
C ALA A 24 63.85 -38.02 -18.30
N VAL A 25 62.82 -38.45 -19.01
CA VAL A 25 62.91 -39.38 -20.14
C VAL A 25 62.46 -38.58 -21.36
N PRO A 26 63.17 -38.60 -22.50
CA PRO A 26 62.79 -37.83 -23.67
C PRO A 26 61.53 -38.44 -24.32
N GLY A 27 60.35 -37.99 -23.87
CA GLY A 27 59.07 -38.15 -24.53
C GLY A 27 58.51 -36.74 -24.79
N GLY A 28 58.01 -36.48 -26.01
CA GLY A 28 57.56 -35.16 -26.43
C GLY A 28 56.60 -34.52 -25.42
N SER A 29 56.82 -33.25 -25.11
CA SER A 29 55.93 -32.44 -24.28
C SER A 29 54.57 -32.33 -24.96
N VAL A 30 53.56 -33.04 -24.45
CA VAL A 30 52.16 -32.84 -24.82
C VAL A 30 51.68 -31.60 -24.07
N SER A 31 51.45 -30.50 -24.79
CA SER A 31 50.77 -29.33 -24.23
C SER A 31 49.26 -29.61 -24.24
N ALA A 32 48.60 -29.51 -23.09
CA ALA A 32 47.15 -29.49 -23.03
C ALA A 32 46.62 -28.30 -23.85
N ALA A 33 45.63 -28.55 -24.72
CA ALA A 33 44.98 -27.53 -25.52
C ALA A 33 43.66 -27.10 -24.87
N THR A 34 43.23 -25.86 -25.14
CA THR A 34 41.88 -25.38 -24.80
C THR A 34 40.95 -25.53 -25.99
N LYS A 35 39.78 -26.12 -25.77
CA LYS A 35 38.67 -26.24 -26.74
C LYS A 35 37.49 -25.42 -26.26
N THR A 36 36.86 -24.69 -27.17
CA THR A 36 35.71 -23.82 -26.86
C THR A 36 34.40 -24.43 -27.33
N VAL A 37 33.33 -24.24 -26.54
CA VAL A 37 31.97 -24.67 -26.88
C VAL A 37 31.01 -23.49 -26.75
N CYS A 38 30.27 -23.17 -27.80
CA CYS A 38 29.19 -22.18 -27.78
C CYS A 38 28.24 -22.36 -28.98
N SER A 39 27.13 -21.61 -28.99
CA SER A 39 26.11 -21.70 -30.05
C SER A 39 26.64 -21.42 -31.47
N SER A 40 27.66 -20.57 -31.60
CA SER A 40 28.33 -20.29 -32.88
C SER A 40 29.69 -19.62 -32.66
N GLY A 41 30.66 -19.86 -33.54
CA GLY A 41 31.98 -19.19 -33.52
C GLY A 41 33.03 -19.83 -32.61
N CYS A 42 32.70 -20.88 -31.86
CA CYS A 42 33.62 -21.71 -31.10
C CYS A 42 34.12 -22.92 -31.90
N ASP A 43 35.12 -23.64 -31.37
CA ASP A 43 35.65 -24.87 -31.96
C ASP A 43 34.57 -25.95 -32.13
N TYR A 44 33.61 -25.99 -31.21
CA TYR A 44 32.50 -26.93 -31.20
C TYR A 44 31.19 -26.25 -30.81
N THR A 45 30.07 -26.82 -31.25
CA THR A 45 28.72 -26.36 -30.88
C THR A 45 28.04 -27.22 -29.80
N THR A 46 28.64 -28.38 -29.45
CA THR A 46 28.17 -29.24 -28.35
C THR A 46 29.35 -29.69 -27.49
N ILE A 47 29.07 -29.98 -26.22
CA ILE A 47 30.07 -30.40 -25.23
C ILE A 47 30.61 -31.79 -25.61
N GLN A 48 29.74 -32.71 -26.03
CA GLN A 48 30.15 -34.06 -26.43
C GLN A 48 31.07 -34.04 -27.67
N ALA A 49 30.84 -33.12 -28.63
CA ALA A 49 31.71 -32.99 -29.79
C ALA A 49 33.12 -32.52 -29.36
N ALA A 50 33.19 -31.58 -28.41
CA ALA A 50 34.47 -31.14 -27.84
C ALA A 50 35.18 -32.27 -27.10
N VAL A 51 34.48 -33.05 -26.27
CA VAL A 51 35.06 -34.22 -25.58
C VAL A 51 35.58 -35.27 -26.57
N THR A 52 34.86 -35.48 -27.68
CA THR A 52 35.27 -36.42 -28.72
C THR A 52 36.56 -35.96 -29.40
N GLY A 53 36.65 -34.66 -29.74
CA GLY A 53 37.79 -34.05 -30.39
C GLY A 53 38.98 -33.71 -29.47
N ALA A 54 38.80 -33.76 -28.16
CA ALA A 54 39.84 -33.48 -27.18
C ALA A 54 40.83 -34.63 -27.01
N THR A 55 42.08 -34.28 -26.67
CA THR A 55 43.13 -35.20 -26.20
C THR A 55 43.14 -35.23 -24.67
N ALA A 56 43.59 -36.33 -24.08
CA ALA A 56 43.73 -36.41 -22.62
C ALA A 56 44.62 -35.27 -22.10
N GLY A 57 44.17 -34.57 -21.06
CA GLY A 57 44.76 -33.38 -20.47
C GLY A 57 44.18 -32.06 -20.97
N ASP A 58 43.42 -32.05 -22.06
CA ASP A 58 42.82 -30.83 -22.62
C ASP A 58 41.79 -30.19 -21.66
N THR A 59 41.59 -28.89 -21.84
CA THR A 59 40.53 -28.11 -21.17
C THR A 59 39.43 -27.76 -22.17
N ILE A 60 38.17 -27.94 -21.77
CA ILE A 60 36.98 -27.55 -22.53
C ILE A 60 36.30 -26.40 -21.77
N THR A 61 36.19 -25.24 -22.39
CA THR A 61 35.45 -24.09 -21.83
C THR A 61 34.12 -23.94 -22.54
N VAL A 62 33.03 -23.98 -21.78
CA VAL A 62 31.66 -23.94 -22.29
C VAL A 62 31.03 -22.60 -21.98
N ALA A 63 30.62 -21.87 -23.01
CA ALA A 63 29.91 -20.60 -22.86
C ALA A 63 28.44 -20.81 -22.48
N ALA A 64 27.83 -19.78 -21.90
CA ALA A 64 26.42 -19.75 -21.51
C ALA A 64 25.47 -20.29 -22.60
N GLY A 65 24.48 -21.07 -22.20
CA GLY A 65 23.53 -21.70 -23.11
C GLY A 65 23.01 -23.03 -22.60
N THR A 66 21.98 -23.55 -23.27
CA THR A 66 21.39 -24.85 -22.97
C THR A 66 21.89 -25.91 -23.94
N TYR A 67 22.50 -26.96 -23.40
CA TYR A 67 23.07 -28.08 -24.13
C TYR A 67 22.25 -29.34 -23.85
N ASN A 68 21.46 -29.77 -24.83
CA ASN A 68 20.60 -30.95 -24.72
C ASN A 68 21.36 -32.21 -25.14
N GLU A 69 22.19 -32.73 -24.23
CA GLU A 69 23.06 -33.86 -24.49
C GLU A 69 23.46 -34.57 -23.19
N THR A 70 23.79 -35.85 -23.31
CA THR A 70 24.53 -36.58 -22.27
C THR A 70 26.01 -36.55 -22.62
N VAL A 71 26.84 -36.04 -21.71
CA VAL A 71 28.28 -35.88 -21.92
C VAL A 71 29.03 -37.08 -21.34
N THR A 72 29.51 -37.97 -22.19
CA THR A 72 30.37 -39.10 -21.83
C THR A 72 31.83 -38.67 -21.82
N VAL A 73 32.44 -38.64 -20.63
CA VAL A 73 33.83 -38.21 -20.42
C VAL A 73 34.72 -39.43 -20.20
N ASN A 74 35.32 -39.90 -21.28
CA ASN A 74 36.14 -41.13 -21.34
C ASN A 74 37.64 -40.86 -21.50
N LYS A 75 38.08 -39.63 -21.25
CA LYS A 75 39.49 -39.21 -21.21
C LYS A 75 39.68 -38.26 -20.04
N SER A 76 40.89 -38.19 -19.49
CA SER A 76 41.25 -37.16 -18.50
C SER A 76 41.09 -35.79 -19.14
N LEU A 77 40.20 -34.95 -18.61
CA LEU A 77 39.83 -33.65 -19.16
C LEU A 77 39.46 -32.68 -18.03
N THR A 78 39.64 -31.39 -18.28
CA THR A 78 39.01 -30.33 -17.47
C THR A 78 37.86 -29.71 -18.28
N ILE A 79 36.67 -29.64 -17.72
CA ILE A 79 35.49 -29.02 -18.33
C ILE A 79 35.04 -27.88 -17.42
N THR A 80 35.16 -26.65 -17.91
CA THR A 80 34.76 -25.43 -17.19
C THR A 80 33.51 -24.84 -17.83
N LEU A 81 32.43 -24.77 -17.05
CA LEU A 81 31.14 -24.24 -17.46
C LEU A 81 31.01 -22.78 -17.02
N ALA A 82 30.71 -21.88 -17.96
CA ALA A 82 30.36 -20.51 -17.63
C ALA A 82 29.01 -20.42 -16.89
N ASP A 83 28.75 -19.27 -16.26
CA ASP A 83 27.46 -19.00 -15.64
C ASP A 83 26.34 -19.08 -16.69
N SER A 84 25.15 -19.48 -16.26
CA SER A 84 23.97 -19.73 -17.12
C SER A 84 24.15 -20.87 -18.14
N VAL A 85 25.16 -21.73 -18.00
CA VAL A 85 25.19 -23.01 -18.71
C VAL A 85 24.16 -23.95 -18.09
N VAL A 86 23.35 -24.59 -18.93
CA VAL A 86 22.44 -25.68 -18.54
C VAL A 86 22.77 -26.91 -19.38
N VAL A 87 23.26 -27.96 -18.73
CA VAL A 87 23.42 -29.28 -19.35
C VAL A 87 22.15 -30.09 -19.07
N ASN A 88 21.35 -30.30 -20.10
CA ASN A 88 20.08 -31.02 -20.05
C ASN A 88 20.29 -32.44 -20.62
N GLY A 89 20.57 -33.39 -19.74
CA GLY A 89 20.86 -34.77 -20.10
C GLY A 89 19.60 -35.55 -20.47
N ALA A 90 19.66 -36.34 -21.55
CA ALA A 90 18.65 -37.36 -21.80
C ALA A 90 18.75 -38.50 -20.77
N THR A 91 19.97 -38.78 -20.31
CA THR A 91 20.28 -39.59 -19.12
C THR A 91 21.01 -38.71 -18.10
N SER A 92 22.16 -39.14 -17.55
CA SER A 92 23.03 -38.25 -16.76
C SER A 92 23.52 -37.07 -17.59
N CYS A 93 23.76 -35.92 -16.96
CA CYS A 93 24.41 -34.79 -17.62
C CYS A 93 25.85 -35.17 -17.99
N PHE A 94 26.55 -35.80 -17.03
CA PHE A 94 27.92 -36.27 -17.18
C PHE A 94 28.00 -37.76 -16.80
N ALA A 95 28.53 -38.57 -17.71
CA ALA A 95 28.94 -39.94 -17.47
C ALA A 95 30.46 -40.02 -17.50
N ILE A 96 31.10 -40.00 -16.32
CA ILE A 96 32.55 -39.91 -16.14
C ILE A 96 33.12 -41.31 -15.97
N SER A 97 33.90 -41.77 -16.95
CA SER A 97 34.51 -43.10 -16.96
C SER A 97 36.04 -43.11 -17.00
N ALA A 98 36.66 -41.96 -17.26
CA ALA A 98 38.11 -41.81 -17.16
C ALA A 98 38.56 -41.14 -15.86
N ASP A 99 39.73 -41.56 -15.39
CA ASP A 99 40.39 -40.95 -14.24
C ASP A 99 40.87 -39.52 -14.57
N ASN A 100 41.09 -38.73 -13.51
CA ASN A 100 41.60 -37.36 -13.57
C ASN A 100 40.72 -36.43 -14.44
N VAL A 101 39.41 -36.47 -14.21
CA VAL A 101 38.42 -35.59 -14.84
C VAL A 101 38.01 -34.51 -13.86
N THR A 102 38.02 -33.25 -14.30
CA THR A 102 37.46 -32.12 -13.56
C THR A 102 36.25 -31.58 -14.32
N VAL A 103 35.12 -31.44 -13.64
CA VAL A 103 33.96 -30.66 -14.08
C VAL A 103 33.77 -29.54 -13.08
N ASN A 104 33.99 -28.30 -13.50
CA ASN A 104 33.87 -27.13 -12.65
C ASN A 104 33.09 -25.99 -13.31
N THR A 105 32.69 -25.02 -12.51
CA THR A 105 31.97 -23.82 -12.96
C THR A 105 32.82 -22.57 -12.80
N ALA A 106 32.43 -21.50 -13.51
CA ALA A 106 33.03 -20.17 -13.34
C ALA A 106 32.64 -19.53 -11.99
N SER A 107 31.42 -19.79 -11.54
CA SER A 107 30.88 -19.39 -10.24
C SER A 107 30.16 -20.59 -9.59
N ASN A 108 30.18 -20.68 -8.26
CA ASN A 108 29.44 -21.68 -7.50
C ASN A 108 27.93 -21.51 -7.77
N GLY A 109 27.24 -22.60 -8.13
CA GLY A 109 25.85 -22.60 -8.57
C GLY A 109 25.58 -21.95 -9.92
N GLY A 110 26.62 -21.43 -10.61
CA GLY A 110 26.48 -20.67 -11.85
C GLY A 110 26.02 -21.51 -13.05
N ALA A 111 26.31 -22.81 -13.05
CA ALA A 111 25.87 -23.74 -14.10
C ALA A 111 25.02 -24.87 -13.51
N LYS A 112 24.06 -25.35 -14.30
CA LYS A 112 23.09 -26.37 -13.90
C LYS A 112 23.28 -27.67 -14.67
N CYS A 113 23.25 -28.79 -13.97
CA CYS A 113 23.04 -30.12 -14.52
C CYS A 113 21.59 -30.56 -14.22
N LYS A 114 20.83 -30.86 -15.28
CA LYS A 114 19.48 -31.43 -15.21
C LYS A 114 19.49 -32.80 -15.91
N PRO A 115 19.44 -33.93 -15.19
CA PRO A 115 19.41 -35.25 -15.81
C PRO A 115 18.00 -35.64 -16.30
N GLY A 116 17.94 -36.73 -17.06
CA GLY A 116 16.69 -37.38 -17.42
C GLY A 116 15.98 -38.00 -16.21
N SER A 117 14.66 -38.20 -16.32
CA SER A 117 13.74 -38.53 -15.22
C SER A 117 13.96 -39.87 -14.47
N THR A 118 14.92 -40.69 -14.90
CA THR A 118 15.27 -41.95 -14.21
C THR A 118 16.78 -42.11 -14.03
N SER A 119 17.53 -41.02 -14.16
CA SER A 119 18.99 -41.06 -14.28
C SER A 119 19.67 -40.29 -13.17
N ASN A 120 20.86 -40.75 -12.78
CA ASN A 120 21.68 -39.99 -11.86
C ASN A 120 22.07 -38.64 -12.49
N GLY A 121 22.21 -37.57 -11.71
CA GLY A 121 22.72 -36.29 -12.20
C GLY A 121 24.07 -36.46 -12.87
N ILE A 122 25.03 -36.99 -12.11
CA ILE A 122 26.36 -37.36 -12.56
C ILE A 122 26.63 -38.82 -12.22
N ALA A 123 27.01 -39.61 -13.23
CA ALA A 123 27.40 -41.00 -13.06
C ALA A 123 28.93 -41.12 -13.12
N VAL A 124 29.55 -41.64 -12.05
CA VAL A 124 31.00 -41.78 -11.93
C VAL A 124 31.36 -43.26 -11.86
N THR A 125 32.08 -43.73 -12.89
CA THR A 125 32.69 -45.07 -12.94
C THR A 125 34.22 -45.00 -12.93
N ALA A 126 34.79 -43.80 -13.10
CA ALA A 126 36.20 -43.54 -12.87
C ALA A 126 36.59 -43.87 -11.42
N THR A 127 37.82 -44.33 -11.23
CA THR A 127 38.30 -44.80 -9.92
C THR A 127 39.23 -43.80 -9.26
N ASN A 128 39.75 -42.80 -9.97
CA ASN A 128 40.73 -41.88 -9.40
C ASN A 128 40.63 -40.46 -9.98
N GLY A 129 40.76 -39.45 -9.12
CA GLY A 129 41.00 -38.06 -9.53
C GLY A 129 39.79 -37.34 -10.12
N THR A 130 38.58 -37.83 -9.93
CA THR A 130 37.36 -37.12 -10.33
C THR A 130 37.14 -35.89 -9.44
N ARG A 131 36.85 -34.74 -10.03
CA ARG A 131 36.59 -33.47 -9.33
C ARG A 131 35.29 -32.86 -9.87
N ILE A 132 34.31 -32.65 -9.01
CA ILE A 132 33.02 -32.04 -9.34
C ILE A 132 32.88 -30.81 -8.45
N ILE A 133 32.93 -29.61 -9.05
CA ILE A 133 33.11 -28.36 -8.33
C ILE A 133 32.09 -27.31 -8.77
N GLY A 134 31.37 -26.70 -7.83
CA GLY A 134 30.60 -25.48 -8.09
C GLY A 134 29.28 -25.68 -8.84
N LEU A 135 28.83 -26.92 -9.08
CA LEU A 135 27.68 -27.20 -9.95
C LEU A 135 26.37 -27.23 -9.16
N GLU A 136 25.30 -26.69 -9.74
CA GLU A 136 23.95 -27.02 -9.32
C GLU A 136 23.51 -28.32 -10.01
N VAL A 137 23.36 -29.39 -9.25
CA VAL A 137 22.84 -30.67 -9.69
C VAL A 137 21.36 -30.72 -9.30
N ASP A 138 20.48 -30.47 -10.28
CA ASP A 138 19.06 -30.18 -10.11
C ASP A 138 18.19 -31.34 -10.61
N GLY A 139 17.61 -32.08 -9.66
CA GLY A 139 16.71 -33.22 -9.89
C GLY A 139 15.22 -32.86 -9.92
N THR A 140 14.86 -31.57 -9.84
CA THR A 140 13.45 -31.11 -9.68
C THR A 140 12.51 -31.54 -10.81
N THR A 141 13.03 -31.88 -11.99
CA THR A 141 12.31 -32.71 -12.97
C THR A 141 12.45 -34.17 -12.53
N PRO A 142 11.44 -34.77 -11.84
CA PRO A 142 11.66 -35.87 -10.93
C PRO A 142 12.56 -36.95 -11.52
N SER A 143 13.79 -37.03 -11.00
CA SER A 143 14.69 -38.11 -11.33
C SER A 143 14.62 -39.21 -10.29
N ALA A 144 14.38 -40.44 -10.77
CA ALA A 144 14.43 -41.65 -9.96
C ALA A 144 15.85 -41.99 -9.43
N GLY A 145 16.90 -41.35 -9.97
CA GLY A 145 18.30 -41.62 -9.62
C GLY A 145 18.85 -40.74 -8.50
N ASP A 146 20.16 -40.83 -8.31
CA ASP A 146 20.91 -40.05 -7.32
C ASP A 146 21.45 -38.75 -7.93
N GLY A 147 21.77 -37.75 -7.10
CA GLY A 147 22.44 -36.54 -7.58
C GLY A 147 23.80 -36.86 -8.20
N ILE A 148 24.69 -37.46 -7.41
CA ILE A 148 25.99 -37.98 -7.86
C ILE A 148 26.08 -39.44 -7.44
N ASN A 149 26.21 -40.34 -8.42
CA ASN A 149 26.36 -41.77 -8.17
C ASN A 149 27.80 -42.22 -8.46
N VAL A 150 28.50 -42.71 -7.45
CA VAL A 150 29.85 -43.27 -7.54
C VAL A 150 29.75 -44.80 -7.54
N ALA A 151 29.72 -45.37 -8.74
CA ALA A 151 29.39 -46.77 -8.95
C ALA A 151 30.53 -47.75 -8.58
N ASN A 152 31.78 -47.33 -8.78
CA ASN A 152 32.97 -48.17 -8.55
C ASN A 152 33.71 -47.76 -7.27
N THR A 153 34.52 -48.67 -6.72
CA THR A 153 35.46 -48.33 -5.65
C THR A 153 36.41 -47.22 -6.12
N VAL A 154 36.39 -46.10 -5.39
CA VAL A 154 37.15 -44.90 -5.73
C VAL A 154 38.36 -44.73 -4.80
N GLN A 155 39.51 -44.43 -5.41
CA GLN A 155 40.79 -44.10 -4.78
C GLN A 155 40.93 -42.61 -4.49
N SER A 156 40.35 -41.75 -5.32
CA SER A 156 40.18 -40.34 -4.95
C SER A 156 39.05 -39.65 -5.70
N ILE A 157 38.31 -38.80 -4.98
CA ILE A 157 37.28 -37.94 -5.55
C ILE A 157 37.13 -36.66 -4.71
N LEU A 158 36.87 -35.54 -5.39
CA LEU A 158 36.51 -34.27 -4.78
C LEU A 158 35.11 -33.88 -5.23
N ILE A 159 34.19 -33.73 -4.27
CA ILE A 159 32.85 -33.18 -4.46
C ILE A 159 32.80 -31.90 -3.64
N GLN A 160 32.92 -30.76 -4.30
CA GLN A 160 33.12 -29.49 -3.63
C GLN A 160 32.16 -28.42 -4.13
N ASP A 161 31.61 -27.62 -3.21
CA ASP A 161 30.86 -26.42 -3.55
C ASP A 161 29.69 -26.68 -4.51
N ASN A 162 29.07 -27.86 -4.48
CA ASN A 162 27.92 -28.19 -5.32
C ASN A 162 26.61 -27.93 -4.56
N TYR A 163 25.56 -27.59 -5.30
CA TYR A 163 24.19 -27.57 -4.79
C TYR A 163 23.44 -28.77 -5.37
N ILE A 164 23.14 -29.78 -4.56
CA ILE A 164 22.57 -31.06 -4.99
C ILE A 164 21.18 -31.23 -4.38
N HIS A 165 20.14 -31.19 -5.22
CA HIS A 165 18.76 -31.15 -4.74
C HIS A 165 17.73 -31.77 -5.69
N GLY A 166 16.55 -32.11 -5.14
CA GLY A 166 15.37 -32.49 -5.91
C GLY A 166 15.34 -33.93 -6.41
N PHE A 167 16.28 -34.80 -6.00
CA PHE A 167 16.32 -36.20 -6.43
C PHE A 167 15.37 -37.07 -5.60
N THR A 168 14.79 -38.13 -6.20
CA THR A 168 14.09 -39.14 -5.39
C THR A 168 15.06 -40.15 -4.78
N GLY A 169 16.23 -40.35 -5.40
CA GLY A 169 17.34 -41.11 -4.84
C GLY A 169 18.17 -40.28 -3.86
N ASP A 170 19.40 -40.71 -3.63
CA ASP A 170 20.31 -40.08 -2.69
C ASP A 170 20.94 -38.81 -3.29
N GLY A 171 21.38 -37.87 -2.47
CA GLY A 171 22.13 -36.71 -2.96
C GLY A 171 23.46 -37.14 -3.56
N VAL A 172 24.25 -37.89 -2.78
CA VAL A 172 25.48 -38.54 -3.20
C VAL A 172 25.47 -40.00 -2.74
N GLU A 173 25.55 -40.92 -3.70
CA GLU A 173 25.59 -42.36 -3.43
C GLU A 173 26.97 -42.93 -3.73
N PHE A 174 27.53 -43.67 -2.77
CA PHE A 174 28.74 -44.48 -2.94
C PHE A 174 28.38 -45.96 -2.97
N ALA A 175 27.89 -46.42 -4.13
CA ALA A 175 27.62 -47.83 -4.38
C ALA A 175 28.90 -48.68 -4.32
N GLY A 176 30.02 -48.12 -4.80
CA GLY A 176 31.36 -48.69 -4.62
C GLY A 176 32.00 -48.22 -3.33
N THR A 177 32.55 -49.15 -2.53
CA THR A 177 33.20 -48.81 -1.25
C THR A 177 34.45 -47.96 -1.50
N PRO A 178 34.55 -46.73 -0.96
CA PRO A 178 35.73 -45.89 -1.11
C PRO A 178 36.96 -46.50 -0.44
N ALA A 179 38.12 -46.42 -1.10
CA ALA A 179 39.37 -47.04 -0.67
C ALA A 179 40.57 -46.05 -0.62
N GLY A 180 40.34 -44.77 -0.86
CA GLY A 180 41.34 -43.71 -0.71
C GLY A 180 40.77 -42.35 -0.29
N THR A 181 41.30 -41.26 -0.85
CA THR A 181 40.97 -39.90 -0.39
C THR A 181 39.68 -39.37 -1.00
N VAL A 182 38.63 -39.32 -0.19
CA VAL A 182 37.34 -38.70 -0.54
C VAL A 182 37.23 -37.36 0.18
N VAL A 183 36.92 -36.29 -0.55
CA VAL A 183 36.68 -34.96 0.04
C VAL A 183 35.32 -34.45 -0.40
N ILE A 184 34.44 -34.19 0.56
CA ILE A 184 33.09 -33.68 0.33
C ILE A 184 32.89 -32.45 1.23
N LYS A 185 33.05 -31.23 0.69
CA LYS A 185 33.07 -29.97 1.48
C LYS A 185 32.37 -28.81 0.76
N GLY A 186 31.74 -27.92 1.51
CA GLY A 186 31.13 -26.69 0.99
C GLY A 186 29.89 -26.88 0.12
N ASN A 187 29.36 -28.11 0.06
CA ASN A 187 28.18 -28.43 -0.72
C ASN A 187 26.91 -28.09 0.08
N LEU A 188 25.81 -27.80 -0.63
CA LEU A 188 24.45 -27.85 -0.08
C LEU A 188 23.76 -29.09 -0.63
N ILE A 189 23.43 -30.02 0.25
CA ILE A 189 22.75 -31.27 -0.09
C ILE A 189 21.42 -31.28 0.66
N ALA A 190 20.34 -30.96 -0.03
CA ALA A 190 19.03 -30.78 0.60
C ALA A 190 17.89 -31.07 -0.38
N GLY A 191 16.71 -31.36 0.14
CA GLY A 191 15.50 -31.55 -0.69
C GLY A 191 15.51 -32.81 -1.56
N ASN A 192 16.40 -33.77 -1.28
CA ASN A 192 16.36 -35.11 -1.87
C ASN A 192 15.43 -36.02 -1.05
N SER A 193 14.81 -37.02 -1.67
CA SER A 193 13.94 -37.98 -0.96
C SER A 193 14.73 -39.14 -0.35
N GLY A 194 15.82 -39.56 -1.01
CA GLY A 194 16.82 -40.48 -0.45
C GLY A 194 17.72 -39.77 0.57
N ILE A 195 18.76 -40.45 1.04
CA ILE A 195 19.75 -39.94 2.00
C ILE A 195 20.60 -38.84 1.33
N GLY A 196 20.97 -37.79 2.06
CA GLY A 196 21.83 -36.74 1.52
C GLY A 196 23.18 -37.28 1.04
N ILE A 197 23.90 -38.01 1.92
CA ILE A 197 25.05 -38.81 1.52
C ILE A 197 24.89 -40.24 2.05
N ASN A 198 24.94 -41.19 1.13
CA ASN A 198 24.92 -42.60 1.45
C ASN A 198 26.27 -43.23 1.14
N ALA A 199 26.93 -43.67 2.21
CA ALA A 199 28.17 -44.43 2.17
C ALA A 199 27.95 -45.86 2.68
N GLY A 200 28.56 -46.83 2.00
CA GLY A 200 28.62 -48.24 2.38
C GLY A 200 29.37 -48.48 3.70
N ALA A 201 30.45 -49.27 3.70
CA ALA A 201 31.11 -49.68 4.95
C ALA A 201 32.26 -48.77 5.44
N THR A 202 32.72 -47.81 4.61
CA THR A 202 33.86 -46.94 4.93
C THR A 202 33.37 -45.60 5.50
N THR A 203 33.98 -45.15 6.60
CA THR A 203 33.71 -43.83 7.16
C THR A 203 34.17 -42.72 6.20
N LEU A 204 33.26 -41.82 5.84
CA LEU A 204 33.52 -40.64 5.00
C LEU A 204 33.45 -39.36 5.83
N ASP A 205 34.42 -38.48 5.61
CA ASP A 205 34.40 -37.12 6.16
C ASP A 205 33.59 -36.19 5.23
N ALA A 206 32.38 -35.88 5.66
CA ALA A 206 31.46 -34.93 5.05
C ALA A 206 31.17 -33.72 5.97
N THR A 207 32.10 -33.40 6.88
CA THR A 207 32.00 -32.17 7.69
C THR A 207 32.00 -30.94 6.79
N TYR A 208 31.44 -29.82 7.23
CA TYR A 208 31.40 -28.55 6.53
C TYR A 208 30.60 -28.57 5.21
N ASN A 209 29.56 -29.39 5.14
CA ASN A 209 28.48 -29.26 4.16
C ASN A 209 27.23 -28.67 4.83
N SER A 210 26.31 -28.16 4.03
CA SER A 210 25.00 -27.69 4.45
C SER A 210 23.92 -28.69 4.05
N TRP A 211 22.95 -28.88 4.92
CA TRP A 211 21.92 -29.92 4.79
C TRP A 211 20.50 -29.35 4.70
N GLY A 212 20.39 -28.03 4.54
CA GLY A 212 19.11 -27.31 4.49
C GLY A 212 18.45 -27.08 5.86
N ASP A 213 19.02 -27.60 6.95
CA ASP A 213 18.53 -27.39 8.32
C ASP A 213 19.66 -26.90 9.25
N ALA A 214 19.28 -26.16 10.29
CA ALA A 214 20.19 -25.74 11.34
C ALA A 214 20.48 -26.88 12.33
N ALA A 215 19.57 -27.85 12.46
CA ALA A 215 19.83 -29.09 13.17
C ALA A 215 20.88 -29.93 12.43
N ALA A 216 21.62 -30.74 13.18
CA ALA A 216 22.56 -31.69 12.61
C ALA A 216 21.81 -32.73 11.75
N PRO A 217 22.43 -33.25 10.67
CA PRO A 217 21.97 -34.46 10.03
C PRO A 217 21.86 -35.61 11.02
N THR A 218 20.75 -36.32 10.97
CA THR A 218 20.52 -37.53 11.73
C THR A 218 21.15 -38.72 11.00
N VAL A 219 21.94 -39.49 11.75
CA VAL A 219 22.63 -40.67 11.21
C VAL A 219 21.66 -41.86 11.12
N GLY A 220 21.60 -42.50 9.95
CA GLY A 220 20.86 -43.75 9.74
C GLY A 220 19.37 -43.59 9.43
N LEU A 221 18.91 -42.37 9.13
CA LEU A 221 17.57 -42.08 8.63
C LEU A 221 17.58 -41.82 7.12
N THR A 222 16.42 -41.96 6.49
CA THR A 222 16.20 -41.59 5.09
C THR A 222 15.73 -40.14 4.99
N GLY A 223 16.30 -39.36 4.08
CA GLY A 223 15.94 -37.98 3.79
C GLY A 223 17.14 -37.16 3.32
N GLY A 224 16.92 -36.20 2.43
CA GLY A 224 18.01 -35.51 1.75
C GLY A 224 18.88 -34.63 2.65
N SER A 225 18.41 -34.38 3.87
CA SER A 225 19.11 -33.68 4.95
C SER A 225 19.81 -34.62 5.92
N GLU A 226 19.70 -35.94 5.71
CA GLU A 226 20.20 -37.00 6.59
C GLU A 226 21.42 -37.70 5.97
N VAL A 227 22.14 -38.50 6.77
CA VAL A 227 23.34 -39.22 6.33
C VAL A 227 23.32 -40.70 6.75
N SER A 228 24.00 -41.57 5.99
CA SER A 228 24.14 -42.98 6.38
C SER A 228 25.09 -43.16 7.57
N THR A 229 25.12 -44.36 8.15
CA THR A 229 25.90 -44.66 9.38
C THR A 229 27.39 -44.40 9.30
N ASN A 230 27.96 -44.41 8.09
CA ASN A 230 29.38 -44.26 7.87
C ASN A 230 29.74 -42.90 7.28
N VAL A 231 28.93 -41.87 7.52
CA VAL A 231 29.20 -40.50 7.11
C VAL A 231 29.31 -39.63 8.35
N ASP A 232 30.46 -38.98 8.51
CA ASP A 232 30.70 -37.98 9.55
C ASP A 232 30.39 -36.59 9.01
N ALA A 233 29.37 -35.93 9.56
CA ALA A 233 28.91 -34.62 9.15
C ALA A 233 29.15 -33.53 10.21
N ASP A 234 29.81 -33.83 11.34
CA ASP A 234 30.03 -32.87 12.44
C ASP A 234 31.46 -32.30 12.44
N PRO A 235 31.65 -30.98 12.24
CA PRO A 235 30.64 -29.92 12.16
C PRO A 235 29.97 -29.80 10.79
N TRP A 236 28.73 -29.30 10.73
CA TRP A 236 28.03 -28.92 9.50
C TRP A 236 27.85 -27.40 9.41
N THR A 237 27.34 -26.90 8.29
CA THR A 237 27.03 -25.47 8.09
C THR A 237 25.56 -25.26 7.78
N HIS A 238 25.04 -24.06 8.05
CA HIS A 238 23.68 -23.68 7.67
C HIS A 238 23.55 -22.17 7.57
N VAL A 239 22.82 -21.72 6.55
CA VAL A 239 22.34 -20.34 6.41
C VAL A 239 20.91 -20.37 5.88
N ALA A 240 19.98 -19.73 6.59
CA ALA A 240 18.65 -19.43 6.08
C ALA A 240 18.31 -17.97 6.35
N LEU A 241 18.09 -17.19 5.29
CA LEU A 241 17.74 -15.78 5.38
C LEU A 241 16.23 -15.58 5.51
N SER A 242 15.83 -14.54 6.22
CA SER A 242 14.46 -14.07 6.34
C SER A 242 14.40 -12.54 6.32
N MET A 243 13.23 -12.01 5.99
CA MET A 243 12.97 -10.57 5.93
C MET A 243 11.61 -10.27 6.54
N ALA A 244 11.51 -9.21 7.32
CA ALA A 244 10.25 -8.75 7.90
C ALA A 244 10.14 -7.20 7.86
N PRO A 245 9.01 -6.64 7.41
CA PRO A 245 8.74 -5.20 7.48
C PRO A 245 8.34 -4.76 8.89
N SER A 246 8.48 -3.47 9.15
CA SER A 246 8.06 -2.78 10.37
C SER A 246 8.02 -1.26 10.14
N GLY A 247 7.42 -0.52 11.06
CA GLY A 247 7.44 0.95 11.06
C GLY A 247 6.21 1.63 10.44
N THR A 248 5.29 0.87 9.83
CA THR A 248 4.06 1.40 9.25
C THR A 248 2.81 0.75 9.86
N SER A 249 1.65 1.40 9.77
CA SER A 249 0.39 0.91 10.37
C SER A 249 -0.11 -0.37 9.73
N THR A 250 0.16 -0.55 8.43
CA THR A 250 -0.19 -1.74 7.65
C THR A 250 1.09 -2.41 7.16
N SER A 251 1.30 -3.66 7.59
CA SER A 251 2.49 -4.45 7.23
C SER A 251 2.67 -4.52 5.71
N GLY A 252 3.85 -4.14 5.23
CA GLY A 252 4.18 -4.17 3.80
C GLY A 252 3.64 -2.99 3.00
N GLN A 253 3.01 -2.00 3.63
CA GLN A 253 2.53 -0.78 2.97
C GLN A 253 3.32 0.43 3.43
N VAL A 254 3.62 1.36 2.51
CA VAL A 254 4.21 2.68 2.81
C VAL A 254 3.54 3.77 1.96
N LEU A 255 3.25 4.92 2.55
CA LEU A 255 2.69 6.06 1.84
C LEU A 255 3.76 6.80 1.02
N VAL A 256 3.38 7.31 -0.16
CA VAL A 256 4.25 8.17 -0.97
C VAL A 256 4.55 9.47 -0.21
N GLY A 257 5.83 9.79 -0.02
CA GLY A 257 6.26 11.02 0.64
C GLY A 257 7.18 10.75 1.82
N THR A 258 6.77 11.20 3.01
CA THR A 258 7.61 11.20 4.22
C THR A 258 7.43 9.97 5.10
N ASP A 259 6.41 9.16 4.84
CA ASP A 259 6.20 7.88 5.54
C ASP A 259 7.35 6.91 5.24
N GLN A 260 7.69 6.07 6.22
CA GLN A 260 8.87 5.21 6.16
C GLN A 260 8.57 3.79 6.60
N ILE A 261 9.09 2.83 5.83
CA ILE A 261 9.04 1.41 6.12
C ILE A 261 10.45 0.86 6.32
N THR A 262 10.63 0.02 7.34
CA THR A 262 11.91 -0.61 7.67
C THR A 262 11.81 -2.13 7.51
N PHE A 263 12.73 -2.70 6.72
CA PHE A 263 12.90 -4.13 6.57
C PHE A 263 14.08 -4.61 7.42
N THR A 264 13.84 -5.63 8.24
CA THR A 264 14.88 -6.33 8.98
C THR A 264 15.28 -7.59 8.23
N VAL A 265 16.52 -7.67 7.77
CA VAL A 265 17.09 -8.88 7.16
C VAL A 265 17.78 -9.69 8.25
N SER A 266 17.35 -10.93 8.44
CA SER A 266 17.86 -11.83 9.48
C SER A 266 18.37 -13.13 8.89
N ALA A 267 19.21 -13.85 9.62
CA ALA A 267 19.78 -15.13 9.24
C ALA A 267 19.79 -16.12 10.40
N ASN A 268 19.42 -17.37 10.16
CA ASN A 268 19.75 -18.49 11.04
C ASN A 268 21.08 -19.09 10.59
N LEU A 269 22.06 -19.22 11.50
CA LEU A 269 23.46 -19.51 11.16
C LEU A 269 23.97 -20.73 11.93
N VAL A 270 24.70 -21.61 11.25
CA VAL A 270 25.53 -22.66 11.87
C VAL A 270 26.90 -22.64 11.22
N ASN A 271 27.94 -22.46 12.04
CA ASN A 271 29.35 -22.43 11.64
C ASN A 271 29.69 -21.43 10.51
N VAL A 272 29.14 -20.20 10.58
CA VAL A 272 29.32 -19.15 9.57
C VAL A 272 30.29 -18.07 10.07
N GLN A 273 31.33 -17.75 9.31
CA GLN A 273 32.33 -16.74 9.67
C GLN A 273 32.15 -15.39 8.95
N ALA A 274 31.58 -15.38 7.74
CA ALA A 274 31.36 -14.15 6.98
C ALA A 274 30.08 -14.20 6.13
N ALA A 275 29.55 -13.01 5.81
CA ALA A 275 28.35 -12.79 5.01
C ALA A 275 28.54 -11.60 4.04
N ASP A 276 28.06 -11.75 2.81
CA ASP A 276 28.01 -10.76 1.73
C ASP A 276 26.65 -10.91 1.02
N VAL A 277 25.71 -10.09 1.44
CA VAL A 277 24.28 -10.19 1.11
C VAL A 277 23.82 -8.90 0.45
N THR A 278 23.01 -9.00 -0.61
CA THR A 278 22.46 -7.85 -1.33
C THR A 278 20.95 -7.84 -1.23
N PHE A 279 20.39 -6.74 -0.71
CA PHE A 279 18.98 -6.42 -0.76
C PHE A 279 18.70 -5.63 -2.03
N ASN A 280 17.81 -6.13 -2.89
CA ASN A 280 17.42 -5.50 -4.14
C ASN A 280 16.02 -4.90 -4.01
N TYR A 281 15.85 -3.69 -4.55
CA TYR A 281 14.60 -2.93 -4.54
C TYR A 281 14.43 -2.10 -5.82
N ASP A 282 13.21 -1.70 -6.15
CA ASP A 282 12.97 -0.77 -7.25
C ASP A 282 13.19 0.69 -6.80
N SER A 283 14.33 1.27 -7.22
CA SER A 283 14.68 2.66 -6.91
C SER A 283 13.76 3.72 -7.53
N ALA A 284 12.88 3.36 -8.47
CA ALA A 284 11.85 4.27 -8.97
C ALA A 284 10.62 4.32 -8.06
N LYS A 285 10.46 3.35 -7.13
CA LYS A 285 9.30 3.20 -6.25
C LYS A 285 9.62 3.49 -4.79
N LEU A 286 10.82 3.15 -4.36
CA LEU A 286 11.31 3.40 -3.01
C LEU A 286 12.55 4.30 -3.03
N THR A 287 12.61 5.24 -2.10
CA THR A 287 13.79 6.05 -1.83
C THR A 287 14.50 5.49 -0.61
N TYR A 288 15.79 5.18 -0.74
CA TYR A 288 16.61 4.76 0.40
C TYR A 288 16.73 5.90 1.42
N VAL A 289 16.51 5.59 2.70
CA VAL A 289 16.65 6.54 3.81
C VAL A 289 17.89 6.21 4.64
N SER A 290 18.00 4.98 5.15
CA SER A 290 19.10 4.56 6.01
C SER A 290 19.24 3.04 6.06
N ALA A 291 20.38 2.56 6.55
CA ALA A 291 20.55 1.17 6.93
C ALA A 291 21.41 1.08 8.19
N THR A 292 21.15 0.06 9.02
CA THR A 292 21.86 -0.16 10.28
C THR A 292 22.33 -1.60 10.35
N GLU A 293 23.61 -1.80 10.61
CA GLU A 293 24.20 -3.13 10.82
C GLU A 293 23.69 -3.80 12.10
N GLY A 294 23.50 -5.13 12.04
CA GLY A 294 23.22 -5.98 13.19
C GLY A 294 24.50 -6.47 13.88
N ALA A 295 24.41 -6.94 15.12
CA ALA A 295 25.57 -7.19 15.97
C ALA A 295 26.26 -8.57 15.77
N VAL A 296 25.74 -9.44 14.90
CA VAL A 296 26.22 -10.85 14.80
C VAL A 296 27.63 -10.95 14.22
N PHE A 297 27.91 -10.17 13.18
CA PHE A 297 29.25 -10.02 12.62
C PHE A 297 29.80 -8.70 13.14
N GLY A 298 31.03 -8.70 13.66
CA GLY A 298 31.61 -7.47 14.20
C GLY A 298 32.02 -6.53 13.06
N SER A 299 31.95 -5.22 13.31
CA SER A 299 32.48 -4.19 12.40
C SER A 299 34.02 -4.20 12.44
N GLU A 300 34.65 -5.28 11.97
CA GLU A 300 36.10 -5.41 11.91
C GLU A 300 36.70 -4.73 10.66
N ALA A 301 35.86 -4.06 9.85
CA ALA A 301 36.25 -3.34 8.64
C ALA A 301 36.46 -1.85 8.92
N THR A 302 37.56 -1.30 8.38
CA THR A 302 37.78 0.15 8.25
C THR A 302 36.97 0.77 7.09
N ASP A 303 36.14 -0.03 6.41
CA ASP A 303 35.27 0.35 5.30
C ASP A 303 33.80 0.20 5.71
N GLU A 304 32.91 0.96 5.06
CA GLU A 304 31.46 0.98 5.34
C GLU A 304 30.84 -0.42 5.18
N VAL A 305 30.31 -0.98 6.28
CA VAL A 305 29.75 -2.35 6.36
C VAL A 305 28.47 -2.52 5.53
N VAL A 306 27.76 -1.41 5.34
CA VAL A 306 26.60 -1.34 4.44
C VAL A 306 26.88 -0.32 3.37
N THR A 307 26.86 -0.75 2.11
CA THR A 307 27.00 0.16 0.95
C THR A 307 25.69 0.23 0.19
N GLN A 308 25.34 1.43 -0.29
CA GLN A 308 24.13 1.66 -1.05
C GLN A 308 24.47 2.11 -2.48
N SER A 309 23.71 1.58 -3.44
CA SER A 309 23.64 2.11 -4.79
C SER A 309 22.20 2.06 -5.29
N ALA A 310 21.92 2.65 -6.46
CA ALA A 310 20.56 2.64 -7.00
C ALA A 310 20.03 1.20 -7.13
N GLY A 311 18.96 0.91 -6.38
CA GLY A 311 18.26 -0.38 -6.39
C GLY A 311 18.92 -1.49 -5.56
N THR A 312 20.03 -1.21 -4.85
CA THR A 312 20.68 -2.21 -4.00
C THR A 312 21.22 -1.65 -2.68
N VAL A 313 21.12 -2.46 -1.63
CA VAL A 313 21.82 -2.25 -0.35
C VAL A 313 22.60 -3.52 -0.05
N ASN A 314 23.93 -3.41 0.01
CA ASN A 314 24.83 -4.55 0.21
C ASN A 314 25.44 -4.52 1.61
N PHE A 315 25.28 -5.62 2.34
CA PHE A 315 25.84 -5.84 3.67
C PHE A 315 27.04 -6.78 3.59
N ARG A 316 28.16 -6.41 4.22
CA ARG A 316 29.38 -7.24 4.28
C ARG A 316 29.92 -7.32 5.71
N GLY A 317 29.70 -8.46 6.36
CA GLY A 317 30.13 -8.72 7.73
C GLY A 317 31.11 -9.89 7.84
N SER A 318 32.00 -9.87 8.84
CA SER A 318 32.83 -11.03 9.21
C SER A 318 33.08 -11.09 10.72
N SER A 319 33.48 -12.27 11.23
CA SER A 319 33.80 -12.49 12.65
C SER A 319 35.25 -12.89 12.86
N SER A 320 35.99 -12.03 13.57
CA SER A 320 37.35 -12.31 14.09
C SER A 320 37.35 -13.31 15.24
N SER A 321 36.24 -13.40 15.98
CA SER A 321 36.03 -14.29 17.13
C SER A 321 35.69 -15.75 16.77
N GLY A 322 35.85 -16.14 15.51
CA GLY A 322 35.51 -17.48 15.00
C GLY A 322 34.14 -17.55 14.34
N MET A 323 33.77 -18.77 13.90
CA MET A 323 32.49 -19.05 13.27
C MET A 323 31.31 -18.84 14.23
N LYS A 324 30.16 -18.42 13.69
CA LYS A 324 28.92 -18.12 14.41
C LYS A 324 27.91 -19.23 14.22
N THR A 325 27.33 -19.65 15.33
CA THR A 325 26.16 -20.54 15.39
C THR A 325 25.12 -19.87 16.29
N THR A 326 23.89 -19.74 15.81
CA THR A 326 22.84 -18.96 16.48
C THR A 326 21.69 -19.84 16.93
N SER A 327 21.04 -19.45 18.03
CA SER A 327 19.78 -20.05 18.46
C SER A 327 18.64 -19.33 17.75
N GLY A 328 18.31 -19.76 16.53
CA GLY A 328 17.33 -19.09 15.66
C GLY A 328 17.92 -17.92 14.86
N SER A 329 17.03 -17.11 14.26
CA SER A 329 17.43 -16.01 13.39
C SER A 329 17.99 -14.82 14.16
N VAL A 330 19.09 -14.25 13.66
CA VAL A 330 19.68 -13.00 14.15
C VAL A 330 19.69 -11.95 13.06
N THR A 331 19.58 -10.68 13.43
CA THR A 331 19.61 -9.57 12.46
C THR A 331 20.99 -9.43 11.84
N LEU A 332 21.04 -9.40 10.51
CA LEU A 332 22.23 -9.00 9.75
C LEU A 332 22.29 -7.48 9.59
N PHE A 333 21.18 -6.88 9.14
CA PHE A 333 21.02 -5.43 9.02
C PHE A 333 19.54 -5.06 8.91
N THR A 334 19.23 -3.80 9.15
CA THR A 334 17.95 -3.17 8.80
C THR A 334 18.15 -2.18 7.67
N VAL A 335 17.12 -1.98 6.85
CA VAL A 335 17.08 -0.98 5.79
C VAL A 335 15.75 -0.26 5.80
N THR A 336 15.78 1.07 5.75
CA THR A 336 14.62 1.95 5.80
C THR A 336 14.44 2.68 4.48
N PHE A 337 13.20 2.73 4.00
CA PHE A 337 12.81 3.40 2.77
C PHE A 337 11.63 4.34 2.99
N SER A 338 11.52 5.38 2.16
CA SER A 338 10.27 6.14 1.98
C SER A 338 9.64 5.86 0.62
N GLY A 339 8.33 6.06 0.50
CA GLY A 339 7.61 5.87 -0.75
C GLY A 339 7.92 6.98 -1.78
N ALA A 340 8.44 6.63 -2.95
CA ALA A 340 8.77 7.58 -4.00
C ALA A 340 7.64 7.75 -5.02
N ALA A 341 7.03 6.64 -5.44
CA ALA A 341 5.94 6.64 -6.41
C ALA A 341 5.05 5.42 -6.20
N THR A 342 3.75 5.58 -6.46
CA THR A 342 2.78 4.50 -6.23
C THR A 342 3.11 3.25 -7.05
N ALA A 343 3.04 2.10 -6.39
CA ALA A 343 3.19 0.77 -6.96
C ALA A 343 2.60 -0.25 -6.02
N PHE A 344 1.89 -1.24 -6.56
CA PHE A 344 1.46 -2.40 -5.81
C PHE A 344 2.39 -3.57 -6.13
N ASP A 345 2.62 -4.44 -5.15
CA ASP A 345 3.40 -5.68 -5.30
C ASP A 345 4.82 -5.41 -5.83
N SER A 346 5.49 -4.36 -5.32
CA SER A 346 6.86 -4.05 -5.71
C SER A 346 7.80 -5.09 -5.07
N ALA A 347 8.47 -5.88 -5.91
CA ALA A 347 9.30 -6.98 -5.45
C ALA A 347 10.58 -6.49 -4.74
N LEU A 348 10.81 -7.05 -3.56
CA LEU A 348 12.03 -6.95 -2.78
C LEU A 348 12.65 -8.33 -2.70
N THR A 349 13.96 -8.43 -2.90
CA THR A 349 14.66 -9.72 -2.82
C THR A 349 15.94 -9.56 -2.04
N VAL A 350 16.30 -10.61 -1.32
CA VAL A 350 17.63 -10.73 -0.74
C VAL A 350 18.36 -11.82 -1.50
N THR A 351 19.43 -11.44 -2.17
CA THR A 351 20.28 -12.33 -2.95
C THR A 351 21.65 -12.44 -2.29
N GLU A 352 22.25 -13.61 -2.35
CA GLU A 352 23.67 -13.76 -2.05
C GLU A 352 24.52 -13.48 -3.30
N SER A 353 25.71 -12.93 -3.10
CA SER A 353 26.71 -12.92 -4.16
C SER A 353 27.21 -14.34 -4.43
N ASN A 354 27.95 -14.56 -5.52
CA ASN A 354 28.68 -15.81 -5.67
C ASN A 354 29.62 -15.97 -4.46
N GLU A 355 29.41 -17.02 -3.67
CA GLU A 355 30.03 -17.24 -2.35
C GLU A 355 29.64 -16.13 -1.34
N GLY A 356 28.34 -15.95 -1.11
CA GLY A 356 27.83 -14.93 -0.19
C GLY A 356 28.04 -15.25 1.28
N PHE A 357 28.23 -16.52 1.64
CA PHE A 357 28.57 -16.89 3.02
C PHE A 357 29.84 -17.73 3.03
N ALA A 358 30.61 -17.57 4.11
CA ALA A 358 31.85 -18.32 4.27
C ALA A 358 32.02 -18.89 5.67
N MET A 359 32.57 -20.10 5.74
CA MET A 359 33.09 -20.74 6.95
C MET A 359 34.61 -20.51 7.08
N ALA A 360 35.17 -20.81 8.25
CA ALA A 360 36.62 -20.84 8.40
C ALA A 360 37.23 -21.90 7.46
N PRO A 361 38.48 -21.71 6.97
CA PRO A 361 39.13 -22.68 6.08
C PRO A 361 39.14 -24.09 6.68
N ALA A 362 38.42 -25.02 6.03
CA ALA A 362 38.23 -26.39 6.49
C ALA A 362 38.45 -27.40 5.35
N GLY A 363 39.61 -27.30 4.71
CA GLY A 363 39.95 -28.07 3.51
C GLY A 363 39.92 -27.18 2.25
N PRO A 364 39.47 -27.70 1.09
CA PRO A 364 39.58 -26.97 -0.17
C PRO A 364 38.45 -25.96 -0.41
N SER A 365 37.50 -25.83 0.53
CA SER A 365 36.36 -24.91 0.45
C SER A 365 36.24 -24.02 1.68
N THR A 366 35.73 -22.81 1.46
CA THR A 366 35.19 -21.90 2.48
C THR A 366 33.72 -21.57 2.22
N ASN A 367 33.09 -22.13 1.20
CA ASN A 367 31.77 -21.73 0.73
C ASN A 367 30.65 -22.28 1.61
N ILE A 368 29.58 -21.48 1.78
CA ILE A 368 28.29 -21.93 2.30
C ILE A 368 27.21 -21.36 1.39
N TYR A 369 26.31 -22.21 0.89
CA TYR A 369 25.11 -21.76 0.19
C TYR A 369 24.01 -21.38 1.18
N ALA A 370 23.32 -20.27 0.93
CA ALA A 370 22.07 -19.97 1.62
C ALA A 370 20.98 -20.94 1.17
N TYR A 371 20.38 -21.66 2.12
CA TYR A 371 19.27 -22.56 1.84
C TYR A 371 17.98 -21.81 1.51
N ALA A 372 17.75 -20.67 2.17
CA ALA A 372 16.58 -19.83 1.97
C ALA A 372 16.99 -18.38 1.69
N LEU A 373 16.43 -17.83 0.61
CA LEU A 373 16.57 -16.44 0.20
C LEU A 373 15.18 -15.78 0.20
N PRO A 374 14.92 -14.77 1.06
CA PRO A 374 13.58 -14.21 1.18
C PRO A 374 13.25 -13.28 0.02
N THR A 375 11.99 -13.35 -0.40
CA THR A 375 11.34 -12.33 -1.23
C THR A 375 10.22 -11.68 -0.42
N TYR A 376 9.90 -10.44 -0.76
CA TYR A 376 8.77 -9.71 -0.18
C TYR A 376 8.16 -8.79 -1.24
N ALA A 377 6.91 -8.43 -1.06
CA ALA A 377 6.17 -7.52 -1.94
C ALA A 377 5.70 -6.32 -1.12
N VAL A 378 6.13 -5.12 -1.49
CA VAL A 378 5.76 -3.88 -0.81
C VAL A 378 4.79 -3.06 -1.66
N ASP A 379 3.76 -2.53 -1.02
CA ASP A 379 2.80 -1.62 -1.60
C ASP A 379 3.16 -0.17 -1.26
N VAL A 380 3.49 0.62 -2.28
CA VAL A 380 3.67 2.06 -2.18
C VAL A 380 2.38 2.75 -2.60
N VAL A 381 1.70 3.41 -1.68
CA VAL A 381 0.31 3.87 -1.88
C VAL A 381 0.15 5.38 -1.72
N ALA A 382 -0.90 5.95 -2.31
CA ALA A 382 -1.23 7.35 -2.16
C ALA A 382 -2.02 7.63 -0.86
N TYR A 383 -1.88 8.84 -0.33
CA TYR A 383 -2.71 9.34 0.76
C TYR A 383 -4.18 9.41 0.34
N PRO A 384 -5.13 9.10 1.26
CA PRO A 384 -6.52 9.49 1.10
C PRO A 384 -6.68 11.00 0.96
N THR A 385 -7.84 11.45 0.48
CA THR A 385 -8.16 12.88 0.39
C THR A 385 -9.47 13.20 1.10
N LEU A 386 -9.59 14.43 1.62
CA LEU A 386 -10.83 14.97 2.17
C LEU A 386 -11.40 16.07 1.28
N ALA A 387 -12.72 16.09 1.17
CA ALA A 387 -13.48 17.22 0.66
C ALA A 387 -14.65 17.50 1.60
N GLN A 388 -15.11 18.75 1.65
CA GLN A 388 -16.28 19.13 2.44
C GLN A 388 -17.24 19.95 1.59
N SER A 389 -18.52 19.94 1.98
CA SER A 389 -19.54 20.79 1.40
C SER A 389 -20.47 21.31 2.50
N GLY A 390 -20.69 22.63 2.54
CA GLY A 390 -21.60 23.29 3.49
C GLY A 390 -20.99 23.67 4.85
N VAL A 391 -19.72 23.33 5.13
CA VAL A 391 -19.08 23.62 6.43
C VAL A 391 -19.02 25.12 6.74
N GLY A 392 -18.91 25.97 5.73
CA GLY A 392 -18.85 27.43 5.89
C GLY A 392 -20.20 28.11 6.19
N GLY A 393 -21.31 27.39 6.07
CA GLY A 393 -22.65 27.94 6.23
C GLY A 393 -23.15 28.71 4.99
N PRO A 394 -24.05 29.69 5.17
CA PRO A 394 -24.36 30.39 6.42
C PRO A 394 -25.28 29.59 7.36
N PHE A 395 -25.13 29.78 8.68
CA PHE A 395 -25.90 29.09 9.72
C PHE A 395 -26.75 30.06 10.56
N ILE A 396 -27.82 29.56 11.17
CA ILE A 396 -28.65 30.31 12.13
C ILE A 396 -28.45 29.72 13.53
N LYS A 397 -28.20 30.59 14.52
CA LYS A 397 -28.02 30.21 15.92
C LYS A 397 -29.19 29.34 16.43
N ASN A 398 -28.88 28.28 17.16
CA ASN A 398 -29.84 27.33 17.73
C ASN A 398 -30.74 26.62 16.71
N ILE A 399 -30.41 26.69 15.41
CA ILE A 399 -31.07 25.93 14.36
C ILE A 399 -30.08 24.89 13.84
N ALA A 400 -30.53 23.65 13.77
CA ALA A 400 -29.73 22.56 13.21
C ALA A 400 -29.62 22.73 11.69
N ASP A 401 -28.41 22.55 11.17
CA ASP A 401 -28.14 22.51 9.73
C ASP A 401 -27.12 21.42 9.42
N THR A 402 -26.98 21.07 8.15
CA THR A 402 -26.19 19.94 7.71
C THR A 402 -25.01 20.33 6.83
N PHE A 403 -23.93 19.58 6.97
CA PHE A 403 -22.81 19.63 6.05
C PHE A 403 -22.30 18.21 5.80
N THR A 404 -21.48 18.04 4.76
CA THR A 404 -20.92 16.73 4.42
C THR A 404 -19.40 16.78 4.40
N VAL A 405 -18.79 15.68 4.79
CA VAL A 405 -17.36 15.40 4.60
C VAL A 405 -17.27 14.15 3.74
N THR A 406 -16.63 14.29 2.58
CA THR A 406 -16.31 13.18 1.68
C THR A 406 -14.87 12.76 1.90
N THR A 407 -14.69 11.50 2.31
CA THR A 407 -13.37 10.86 2.41
C THR A 407 -13.18 9.97 1.20
N THR A 408 -12.09 10.14 0.46
CA THR A 408 -11.81 9.36 -0.76
C THR A 408 -10.55 8.54 -0.57
N ASN A 409 -10.66 7.21 -0.75
CA ASN A 409 -9.50 6.34 -0.94
C ASN A 409 -9.20 6.30 -2.44
N PRO A 410 -8.11 6.93 -2.94
CA PRO A 410 -7.83 6.93 -4.37
C PRO A 410 -7.64 5.51 -4.92
N SER A 411 -7.71 5.33 -6.23
CA SER A 411 -7.46 4.01 -6.85
C SER A 411 -6.03 3.51 -6.64
N THR A 412 -5.11 4.42 -6.35
CA THR A 412 -3.72 4.14 -5.96
C THR A 412 -3.51 4.16 -4.43
N GLY A 413 -4.59 4.23 -3.66
CA GLY A 413 -4.57 4.24 -2.20
C GLY A 413 -4.47 2.84 -1.61
N GLY A 414 -4.14 2.79 -0.31
CA GLY A 414 -3.88 1.56 0.41
C GLY A 414 -5.06 1.04 1.20
N VAL A 415 -4.73 0.11 2.10
CA VAL A 415 -5.61 -0.37 3.15
C VAL A 415 -5.37 0.44 4.41
N PHE A 416 -6.45 0.93 5.00
CA PHE A 416 -6.43 1.70 6.24
C PHE A 416 -7.46 1.08 7.19
N PRO A 417 -7.04 0.19 8.11
CA PRO A 417 -7.96 -0.66 8.88
C PRO A 417 -8.83 0.14 9.86
N SER A 418 -8.34 1.27 10.36
CA SER A 418 -9.10 2.19 11.19
C SER A 418 -8.67 3.61 10.90
N VAL A 419 -9.61 4.47 10.49
CA VAL A 419 -9.37 5.91 10.38
C VAL A 419 -10.46 6.69 11.08
N THR A 420 -10.10 7.88 11.53
CA THR A 420 -10.97 8.75 12.30
C THR A 420 -10.95 10.15 11.71
N LEU A 421 -12.14 10.71 11.49
CA LEU A 421 -12.31 12.13 11.25
C LEU A 421 -12.21 12.89 12.57
N LYS A 422 -11.33 13.87 12.64
CA LYS A 422 -11.25 14.83 13.72
C LYS A 422 -11.73 16.18 13.23
N LEU A 423 -12.84 16.64 13.77
CA LEU A 423 -13.38 17.97 13.49
C LEU A 423 -12.95 18.89 14.64
N THR A 424 -12.30 19.99 14.32
CA THR A 424 -11.82 20.98 15.29
C THR A 424 -12.48 22.32 15.02
N PHE A 425 -13.15 22.88 16.02
CA PHE A 425 -13.88 24.14 16.00
C PHE A 425 -13.19 25.13 16.93
N THR A 426 -12.93 26.34 16.45
CA THR A 426 -12.34 27.40 17.27
C THR A 426 -13.44 28.17 17.99
N THR A 427 -14.02 27.55 19.02
CA THR A 427 -15.07 28.11 19.90
C THR A 427 -14.63 28.10 21.36
N ALA A 428 -15.36 28.82 22.21
CA ALA A 428 -14.94 29.04 23.60
C ALA A 428 -15.20 27.82 24.49
N ASN A 429 -16.30 27.08 24.31
CA ASN A 429 -16.62 25.89 25.12
C ASN A 429 -17.44 24.83 24.36
N THR A 430 -17.53 23.61 24.91
CA THR A 430 -18.40 22.54 24.38
C THR A 430 -19.89 22.87 24.38
N THR A 431 -20.33 23.88 25.14
CA THR A 431 -21.72 24.35 25.15
C THR A 431 -22.10 25.21 23.94
N ASP A 432 -21.10 25.68 23.19
CA ASP A 432 -21.28 26.59 22.07
C ASP A 432 -21.73 25.88 20.79
N LEU A 433 -21.65 24.55 20.75
CA LEU A 433 -22.13 23.76 19.61
C LEU A 433 -22.57 22.35 20.02
N ALA A 434 -23.48 21.78 19.24
CA ALA A 434 -23.82 20.36 19.27
C ALA A 434 -23.59 19.76 17.88
N LEU A 435 -23.03 18.55 17.83
CA LEU A 435 -22.70 17.86 16.58
C LEU A 435 -23.25 16.43 16.62
N THR A 436 -23.95 16.04 15.57
CA THR A 436 -24.36 14.66 15.33
C THR A 436 -23.93 14.20 13.94
N TYR A 437 -23.88 12.89 13.72
CA TYR A 437 -23.56 12.28 12.43
C TYR A 437 -24.44 11.07 12.15
N GLY A 438 -24.50 10.65 10.88
CA GLY A 438 -25.12 9.37 10.49
C GLY A 438 -26.61 9.26 10.80
N GLY A 439 -27.34 10.38 10.83
CA GLY A 439 -28.79 10.41 11.12
C GLY A 439 -29.15 10.55 12.60
N GLY A 440 -28.26 11.14 13.42
CA GLY A 440 -28.58 11.57 14.79
C GLY A 440 -27.68 10.98 15.89
N THR A 441 -26.58 10.30 15.54
CA THR A 441 -25.62 9.83 16.55
C THR A 441 -24.82 11.02 17.08
N GLY A 442 -24.89 11.29 18.38
CA GLY A 442 -24.14 12.38 19.01
C GLY A 442 -22.63 12.16 18.97
N VAL A 443 -21.88 13.22 18.66
CA VAL A 443 -20.42 13.22 18.72
C VAL A 443 -19.99 13.74 20.09
N SER A 444 -19.15 12.98 20.79
CA SER A 444 -18.53 13.44 22.05
C SER A 444 -17.52 14.53 21.75
N LEU A 445 -17.72 15.71 22.35
CA LEU A 445 -16.86 16.87 22.16
C LEU A 445 -15.88 17.03 23.32
N THR A 446 -14.62 17.35 23.00
CA THR A 446 -13.56 17.62 23.96
C THR A 446 -13.04 19.04 23.76
N ASP A 447 -12.88 19.76 24.87
CA ASP A 447 -12.42 21.16 24.89
C ASP A 447 -11.05 21.25 25.56
N ASN A 448 -10.12 21.97 24.92
CA ASN A 448 -8.77 22.22 25.42
C ASN A 448 -8.54 23.67 25.89
N GLY A 449 -9.61 24.47 26.00
CA GLY A 449 -9.61 25.88 26.40
C GLY A 449 -9.43 26.87 25.25
N SER A 450 -9.18 26.40 24.02
CA SER A 450 -9.08 27.23 22.81
C SER A 450 -9.85 26.68 21.62
N THR A 451 -10.06 25.36 21.57
CA THR A 451 -10.76 24.67 20.51
C THR A 451 -11.59 23.53 21.10
N VAL A 452 -12.75 23.30 20.49
CA VAL A 452 -13.57 22.12 20.72
C VAL A 452 -13.34 21.13 19.59
N SER A 453 -13.15 19.86 19.90
CA SER A 453 -12.95 18.82 18.89
C SER A 453 -13.82 17.60 19.11
N GLY A 454 -14.22 16.96 18.01
CA GLY A 454 -14.99 15.72 17.99
C GLY A 454 -14.33 14.68 17.09
N LEU A 455 -14.37 13.41 17.52
CA LEU A 455 -13.84 12.27 16.78
C LEU A 455 -14.97 11.40 16.23
N VAL A 456 -14.87 11.04 14.96
CA VAL A 456 -15.83 10.15 14.28
C VAL A 456 -15.07 9.09 13.49
N SER A 457 -15.20 7.84 13.88
CA SER A 457 -14.60 6.72 13.14
C SER A 457 -15.27 6.56 11.78
N VAL A 458 -14.45 6.35 10.75
CA VAL A 458 -14.90 6.14 9.38
C VAL A 458 -14.27 4.86 8.85
N THR A 459 -15.08 3.97 8.30
CA THR A 459 -14.55 2.84 7.54
C THR A 459 -14.24 3.32 6.14
N LEU A 460 -12.96 3.47 5.81
CA LEU A 460 -12.55 3.75 4.44
C LEU A 460 -12.95 2.57 3.53
N PRO A 461 -13.49 2.85 2.35
CA PRO A 461 -13.84 1.81 1.41
C PRO A 461 -12.57 1.27 0.74
N THR A 462 -12.70 0.18 -0.01
CA THR A 462 -11.63 -0.31 -0.89
C THR A 462 -11.14 0.78 -1.83
N ALA A 463 -9.86 0.71 -2.22
CA ALA A 463 -9.23 1.69 -3.10
C ALA A 463 -10.09 2.01 -4.33
N GLY A 464 -10.23 3.30 -4.63
CA GLY A 464 -11.05 3.83 -5.74
C GLY A 464 -12.47 4.25 -5.36
N ASN A 465 -12.87 4.13 -4.09
CA ASN A 465 -14.20 4.51 -3.61
C ASN A 465 -14.15 5.66 -2.59
N ASN A 466 -15.29 6.30 -2.39
CA ASN A 466 -15.47 7.35 -1.40
C ASN A 466 -16.54 7.00 -0.36
N VAL A 467 -16.45 7.65 0.80
CA VAL A 467 -17.46 7.62 1.86
C VAL A 467 -17.86 9.04 2.16
N VAL A 468 -19.18 9.28 2.19
CA VAL A 468 -19.77 10.57 2.55
C VAL A 468 -20.32 10.47 3.95
N THR A 469 -19.77 11.25 4.87
CA THR A 469 -20.28 11.39 6.23
C THR A 469 -21.12 12.65 6.31
N ASN A 470 -22.41 12.47 6.62
CA ASN A 470 -23.33 13.57 6.86
C ASN A 470 -23.27 13.97 8.33
N PHE A 471 -23.09 15.26 8.57
CA PHE A 471 -23.11 15.87 9.88
C PHE A 471 -24.31 16.80 10.00
N GLU A 472 -24.87 16.87 11.20
CA GLU A 472 -25.83 17.90 11.59
C GLU A 472 -25.23 18.67 12.77
N ILE A 473 -25.17 19.99 12.63
CA ILE A 473 -24.55 20.89 13.60
C ILE A 473 -25.55 21.96 14.04
N THR A 474 -25.53 22.28 15.32
CA THR A 474 -26.27 23.40 15.89
C THR A 474 -25.29 24.29 16.65
N TYR A 475 -25.20 25.56 16.28
CA TYR A 475 -24.36 26.53 16.97
C TYR A 475 -25.17 27.34 17.99
N SER A 476 -24.67 27.49 19.21
CA SER A 476 -25.29 28.28 20.29
C SER A 476 -24.73 29.70 20.40
N VAL A 477 -23.79 30.06 19.53
CA VAL A 477 -23.07 31.35 19.48
C VAL A 477 -23.30 32.06 18.13
N VAL A 478 -22.89 33.32 18.03
CA VAL A 478 -22.97 34.15 16.81
C VAL A 478 -21.56 34.56 16.42
N GLY A 479 -21.31 34.73 15.12
CA GLY A 479 -20.04 35.19 14.59
C GLY A 479 -19.38 34.15 13.68
N THR A 480 -18.04 34.18 13.64
CA THR A 480 -17.27 33.29 12.77
C THR A 480 -16.56 32.23 13.60
N VAL A 481 -16.75 30.96 13.22
CA VAL A 481 -16.09 29.81 13.85
C VAL A 481 -15.21 29.11 12.83
N PRO A 482 -13.88 29.24 12.91
CA PRO A 482 -12.96 28.45 12.10
C PRO A 482 -13.09 26.95 12.39
N VAL A 483 -13.27 26.15 11.34
CA VAL A 483 -13.42 24.69 11.38
C VAL A 483 -12.31 24.04 10.57
N THR A 484 -11.66 23.02 11.14
CA THR A 484 -10.69 22.17 10.43
C THR A 484 -11.15 20.72 10.52
N VAL A 485 -11.08 19.98 9.40
CA VAL A 485 -11.35 18.54 9.37
C VAL A 485 -10.06 17.82 8.99
N GLU A 486 -9.65 16.89 9.85
CA GLU A 486 -8.47 16.04 9.68
C GLU A 486 -8.90 14.57 9.58
N LEU A 487 -8.21 13.79 8.76
CA LEU A 487 -8.33 12.32 8.72
C LEU A 487 -7.07 11.74 9.34
N LEU A 488 -7.23 10.94 10.39
CA LEU A 488 -6.13 10.36 11.17
C LEU A 488 -6.19 8.83 11.13
N ASP A 489 -5.03 8.18 11.10
CA ASP A 489 -4.85 6.79 11.55
C ASP A 489 -4.28 6.83 12.98
N LEU A 490 -5.07 6.36 13.94
CA LEU A 490 -4.72 6.38 15.37
C LEU A 490 -4.01 5.09 15.81
N THR A 491 -3.68 4.20 14.87
CA THR A 491 -3.03 2.92 15.18
C THR A 491 -1.54 3.09 15.50
N PRO A 492 -0.77 3.87 14.71
CA PRO A 492 0.60 4.23 15.07
C PRO A 492 0.65 5.20 16.25
N ASP A 493 1.73 5.16 17.03
CA ASP A 493 2.05 6.18 18.03
C ASP A 493 3.42 6.79 17.67
N PRO A 494 3.48 8.07 17.26
CA PRO A 494 2.37 9.04 17.21
C PRO A 494 1.36 8.78 16.09
N ASP A 495 0.14 9.30 16.25
CA ASP A 495 -0.94 9.22 15.24
C ASP A 495 -0.51 9.80 13.88
N ASP A 496 -0.93 9.16 12.79
CA ASP A 496 -0.62 9.58 11.42
C ASP A 496 -1.71 10.48 10.83
N LEU A 497 -1.32 11.68 10.38
CA LEU A 497 -2.19 12.58 9.62
C LEU A 497 -2.25 12.15 8.14
N LEU A 498 -3.42 11.69 7.72
CA LEU A 498 -3.63 11.19 6.35
C LEU A 498 -4.13 12.28 5.40
N ALA A 499 -4.98 13.20 5.87
CA ALA A 499 -5.51 14.30 5.06
C ALA A 499 -6.07 15.43 5.93
N THR A 500 -6.15 16.64 5.39
CA THR A 500 -6.80 17.79 6.05
C THR A 500 -7.49 18.70 5.04
N THR A 501 -8.62 19.31 5.41
CA THR A 501 -9.30 20.33 4.61
C THR A 501 -8.70 21.72 4.74
N GLY A 502 -7.77 21.92 5.68
CA GLY A 502 -7.42 23.25 6.16
C GLY A 502 -8.57 23.91 6.94
N SER A 503 -8.35 25.16 7.35
CA SER A 503 -9.33 25.93 8.13
C SER A 503 -10.35 26.65 7.22
N ILE A 504 -11.63 26.51 7.55
CA ILE A 504 -12.76 27.13 6.87
C ILE A 504 -13.59 27.89 7.89
N ASP A 505 -13.95 29.13 7.58
CA ASP A 505 -14.75 29.97 8.46
C ASP A 505 -16.25 29.66 8.31
N ALA A 506 -16.85 29.12 9.37
CA ALA A 506 -18.31 29.00 9.48
C ALA A 506 -18.91 30.33 9.93
N ALA A 507 -19.87 30.87 9.17
CA ALA A 507 -20.58 32.11 9.52
C ALA A 507 -21.92 31.80 10.19
N ILE A 508 -22.09 32.22 11.45
CA ILE A 508 -23.30 31.99 12.26
C ILE A 508 -23.99 33.33 12.52
N TYR A 509 -25.25 33.40 12.13
CA TYR A 509 -26.13 34.56 12.25
C TYR A 509 -27.14 34.38 13.39
N ASP A 510 -27.67 35.48 13.90
CA ASP A 510 -28.67 35.44 14.98
C ASP A 510 -29.97 34.76 14.54
N ASN A 511 -30.67 34.20 15.52
CA ASN A 511 -31.99 33.60 15.35
C ASN A 511 -33.05 34.53 15.93
N LEU A 512 -33.83 35.12 15.04
CA LEU A 512 -34.70 36.24 15.33
C LEU A 512 -36.17 35.86 15.11
N THR A 513 -37.04 36.59 15.82
CA THR A 513 -38.48 36.56 15.60
C THR A 513 -38.91 37.94 15.15
N VAL A 514 -39.40 38.05 13.91
CA VAL A 514 -39.88 39.29 13.32
C VAL A 514 -41.40 39.31 13.39
N THR A 515 -41.97 40.42 13.82
CA THR A 515 -43.41 40.58 13.99
C THR A 515 -43.90 41.78 13.20
N GLY A 516 -45.21 41.84 12.93
CA GLY A 516 -45.78 43.00 12.26
C GLY A 516 -47.28 43.08 12.43
N THR A 517 -47.85 44.18 11.93
CA THR A 517 -49.30 44.39 11.91
C THR A 517 -49.75 44.64 10.48
N ILE A 518 -50.69 43.82 10.02
CA ILE A 518 -51.37 44.03 8.74
C ILE A 518 -52.87 44.24 8.95
N SER A 519 -53.45 45.22 8.27
CA SER A 519 -54.90 45.45 8.23
C SER A 519 -55.39 45.56 6.80
N MET A 520 -56.69 45.47 6.62
CA MET A 520 -57.35 45.57 5.32
C MET A 520 -58.34 46.72 5.37
N GLN A 521 -58.25 47.65 4.41
CA GLN A 521 -59.17 48.76 4.28
C GLN A 521 -60.62 48.27 4.19
N GLY A 522 -61.56 48.94 4.86
CA GLY A 522 -62.99 48.64 4.75
C GLY A 522 -63.49 47.51 5.66
N ARG A 523 -62.62 46.88 6.46
CA ARG A 523 -63.02 45.82 7.41
C ARG A 523 -62.27 45.89 8.74
N TRP A 524 -62.90 45.41 9.80
CA TRP A 524 -62.30 45.29 11.14
C TRP A 524 -61.54 43.97 11.35
N TYR A 525 -61.94 42.91 10.65
CA TYR A 525 -61.26 41.61 10.71
C TYR A 525 -59.89 41.70 10.04
N ARG A 526 -58.83 41.31 10.76
CA ARG A 526 -57.43 41.43 10.29
C ARG A 526 -56.72 40.10 10.07
N GLY A 527 -57.41 38.98 10.25
CA GLY A 527 -56.85 37.65 10.06
C GLY A 527 -56.79 37.22 8.60
N ALA A 528 -56.18 36.06 8.38
CA ALA A 528 -56.15 35.34 7.11
C ALA A 528 -55.42 36.04 5.96
N VAL A 529 -54.61 37.08 6.24
CA VAL A 529 -53.74 37.70 5.23
C VAL A 529 -52.42 36.93 5.16
N PRO A 530 -52.10 36.26 4.05
CA PRO A 530 -50.81 35.61 3.87
C PRO A 530 -49.72 36.65 3.69
N VAL A 531 -48.64 36.51 4.47
CA VAL A 531 -47.44 37.34 4.39
C VAL A 531 -46.22 36.46 4.22
N ARG A 532 -45.20 36.99 3.56
CA ARG A 532 -43.99 36.22 3.24
C ARG A 532 -42.75 37.11 3.22
N PHE A 533 -41.67 36.61 3.81
CA PHE A 533 -40.32 37.00 3.43
C PHE A 533 -39.84 36.05 2.34
N GLU A 534 -39.39 36.61 1.22
CA GLU A 534 -38.71 35.83 0.18
C GLU A 534 -37.35 35.32 0.67
N VAL A 535 -36.67 34.53 -0.15
CA VAL A 535 -35.30 34.09 0.16
C VAL A 535 -34.41 35.34 0.32
N GLY A 536 -33.71 35.42 1.45
CA GLY A 536 -32.81 36.51 1.77
C GLY A 536 -31.51 36.49 0.95
N LEU A 537 -30.66 37.50 1.09
CA LEU A 537 -29.41 37.62 0.33
C LEU A 537 -28.40 36.53 0.68
N LEU A 538 -28.42 36.02 1.90
CA LEU A 538 -27.59 34.91 2.37
C LEU A 538 -28.22 33.54 2.07
N GLY A 539 -29.44 33.50 1.52
CA GLY A 539 -30.13 32.26 1.16
C GLY A 539 -31.06 31.71 2.24
N PHE A 540 -31.25 32.43 3.35
CA PHE A 540 -32.21 32.05 4.39
C PHE A 540 -33.66 32.23 3.93
N GLY A 541 -34.58 31.47 4.54
CA GLY A 541 -36.00 31.47 4.18
C GLY A 541 -36.30 30.62 2.92
N PRO A 542 -37.41 30.88 2.22
CA PRO A 542 -38.40 31.91 2.51
C PRO A 542 -39.15 31.63 3.82
N TYR A 543 -39.68 32.67 4.45
CA TYR A 543 -40.49 32.56 5.65
C TYR A 543 -41.93 32.95 5.33
N THR A 544 -42.89 32.15 5.78
CA THR A 544 -44.32 32.42 5.55
C THR A 544 -45.05 32.50 6.89
N SER A 545 -46.06 33.36 6.92
CA SER A 545 -46.96 33.52 8.07
C SER A 545 -48.32 33.97 7.57
N THR A 546 -49.32 33.88 8.44
CA THR A 546 -50.68 34.35 8.16
C THR A 546 -51.14 35.20 9.31
N SER A 547 -51.72 36.35 9.01
CA SER A 547 -52.23 37.23 10.05
C SER A 547 -53.38 36.62 10.83
N THR A 548 -53.55 37.06 12.06
CA THR A 548 -54.62 36.68 12.99
C THR A 548 -55.55 37.86 13.27
N ASP A 549 -56.76 37.56 13.72
CA ASP A 549 -57.75 38.60 14.05
C ASP A 549 -57.51 39.14 15.47
N VAL A 550 -56.43 39.89 15.64
CA VAL A 550 -56.02 40.49 16.91
C VAL A 550 -55.93 42.01 16.77
N PHE A 551 -56.38 42.74 17.80
CA PHE A 551 -56.41 44.20 17.84
C PHE A 551 -55.43 44.74 18.90
N GLY A 552 -54.72 45.82 18.57
CA GLY A 552 -53.84 46.53 19.51
C GLY A 552 -52.45 45.90 19.71
N SER A 553 -52.13 44.83 19.00
CA SER A 553 -50.81 44.19 18.97
C SER A 553 -50.45 43.72 17.55
N THR A 554 -49.22 43.25 17.36
CA THR A 554 -48.79 42.55 16.14
C THR A 554 -49.69 41.35 15.89
N ASN A 555 -50.04 41.11 14.63
CA ASN A 555 -50.99 40.07 14.26
C ASN A 555 -50.41 38.98 13.35
N PHE A 556 -49.13 39.05 13.01
CA PHE A 556 -48.37 37.94 12.42
C PHE A 556 -46.94 37.90 12.99
N SER A 557 -46.29 36.74 12.89
CA SER A 557 -44.89 36.55 13.27
C SER A 557 -44.18 35.58 12.33
N PHE A 558 -42.92 35.88 12.02
CA PHE A 558 -41.94 34.97 11.43
C PHE A 558 -40.96 34.56 12.52
N THR A 559 -40.78 33.27 12.74
CA THR A 559 -39.84 32.70 13.74
C THR A 559 -38.67 32.05 13.03
N ASN A 560 -37.53 31.88 13.72
CA ASN A 560 -36.32 31.27 13.15
C ASN A 560 -35.77 32.03 11.94
N VAL A 561 -35.91 33.35 11.97
CA VAL A 561 -35.45 34.25 10.92
C VAL A 561 -33.98 34.54 11.14
N GLY A 562 -33.13 34.21 10.16
CA GLY A 562 -31.72 34.58 10.19
C GLY A 562 -31.54 36.10 10.02
N ASP A 563 -30.50 36.67 10.63
CA ASP A 563 -30.06 38.04 10.32
C ASP A 563 -29.65 38.12 8.83
N ASP A 564 -30.48 38.79 8.03
CA ASP A 564 -30.36 38.94 6.58
C ASP A 564 -31.35 40.02 6.08
N THR A 565 -31.26 40.36 4.80
CA THR A 565 -32.19 41.24 4.11
C THR A 565 -33.19 40.45 3.26
N TYR A 566 -34.48 40.66 3.52
CA TYR A 566 -35.57 39.93 2.87
C TYR A 566 -36.51 40.88 2.11
N VAL A 567 -37.08 40.43 1.00
CA VAL A 567 -38.21 41.12 0.36
C VAL A 567 -39.52 40.66 1.00
N PHE A 568 -40.32 41.61 1.50
CA PHE A 568 -41.63 41.35 2.08
C PHE A 568 -42.72 41.35 1.01
N THR A 569 -43.60 40.36 1.05
CA THR A 569 -44.74 40.24 0.14
C THR A 569 -46.03 39.86 0.88
N THR A 570 -47.17 40.18 0.24
CA THR A 570 -48.51 39.77 0.67
C THR A 570 -49.23 39.05 -0.46
N ASN A 571 -50.21 38.22 -0.15
CA ASN A 571 -51.01 37.52 -1.16
C ASN A 571 -52.49 37.41 -0.75
N GLN A 572 -53.19 38.53 -0.76
CA GLN A 572 -54.57 38.68 -0.33
C GLN A 572 -55.49 38.95 -1.53
N PRO A 573 -56.47 38.07 -1.82
CA PRO A 573 -57.49 38.34 -2.81
C PRO A 573 -58.27 39.62 -2.51
N ARG A 574 -58.68 40.35 -3.55
CA ARG A 574 -59.53 41.57 -3.50
C ARG A 574 -58.82 42.83 -3.02
N TYR A 575 -57.55 42.71 -2.67
CA TYR A 575 -56.69 43.80 -2.24
C TYR A 575 -55.47 43.91 -3.14
N LEU A 576 -54.95 45.13 -3.28
CA LEU A 576 -53.65 45.37 -3.90
C LEU A 576 -52.56 44.76 -3.04
N ASN A 577 -51.68 43.93 -3.61
CA ASN A 577 -50.67 43.22 -2.84
C ASN A 577 -49.30 43.91 -2.87
N VAL A 578 -48.54 43.75 -1.80
CA VAL A 578 -47.09 44.01 -1.86
C VAL A 578 -46.47 42.84 -2.62
N THR A 579 -46.13 43.04 -3.88
CA THR A 579 -45.49 42.04 -4.73
C THR A 579 -43.97 42.19 -4.77
N VAL A 580 -43.29 41.13 -5.19
CA VAL A 580 -41.82 41.09 -5.33
C VAL A 580 -41.26 42.22 -6.19
N SER A 581 -42.00 42.68 -7.20
CA SER A 581 -41.54 43.75 -8.12
C SER A 581 -41.43 45.12 -7.46
N LEU A 582 -42.07 45.30 -6.30
CA LEU A 582 -42.02 46.54 -5.52
C LEU A 582 -40.71 46.66 -4.72
N ALA A 583 -39.93 45.57 -4.63
CA ALA A 583 -38.65 45.51 -3.93
C ALA A 583 -38.69 46.09 -2.50
N LYS A 584 -39.77 45.79 -1.76
CA LYS A 584 -39.93 46.20 -0.36
C LYS A 584 -39.06 45.34 0.54
N SER A 585 -37.80 45.73 0.68
CA SER A 585 -36.81 45.02 1.49
C SER A 585 -36.84 45.43 2.96
N TYR A 586 -36.63 44.46 3.84
CA TYR A 586 -36.44 44.65 5.28
C TYR A 586 -35.11 44.01 5.69
N ASN A 587 -34.29 44.76 6.43
CA ASN A 587 -33.04 44.25 6.98
C ASN A 587 -33.28 43.78 8.42
N VAL A 588 -33.35 42.47 8.62
CA VAL A 588 -33.64 41.87 9.92
C VAL A 588 -32.36 41.84 10.74
N THR A 589 -32.33 42.61 11.83
CA THR A 589 -31.19 42.65 12.75
C THR A 589 -31.70 42.69 14.19
N VAL A 590 -30.84 42.39 15.18
CA VAL A 590 -31.21 42.33 16.61
C VAL A 590 -31.88 43.62 17.14
N GLY A 591 -31.65 44.77 16.49
CA GLY A 591 -32.20 46.07 16.89
C GLY A 591 -33.55 46.44 16.27
N ASP A 592 -34.00 45.73 15.23
CA ASP A 592 -35.22 46.05 14.47
C ASP A 592 -35.94 44.76 14.06
N LEU A 593 -37.02 44.45 14.79
CA LEU A 593 -37.76 43.18 14.71
C LEU A 593 -39.27 43.36 14.56
N VAL A 594 -39.73 44.60 14.36
CA VAL A 594 -41.14 44.92 14.24
C VAL A 594 -41.36 45.71 12.96
N LEU A 595 -41.99 45.07 11.98
CA LEU A 595 -42.34 45.69 10.71
C LEU A 595 -43.32 46.85 10.95
N THR A 596 -43.16 47.91 10.17
CA THR A 596 -44.10 49.02 10.17
C THR A 596 -45.49 48.54 9.75
N SER A 597 -46.53 49.09 10.38
CA SER A 597 -47.90 48.63 10.12
C SER A 597 -48.31 48.89 8.67
N LEU A 598 -48.86 47.86 8.01
CA LEU A 598 -49.31 47.92 6.63
C LEU A 598 -50.84 47.81 6.58
N GLU A 599 -51.50 48.74 5.89
CA GLU A 599 -52.90 48.61 5.51
C GLU A 599 -53.01 48.29 4.02
N LEU A 600 -53.52 47.10 3.69
CA LEU A 600 -53.80 46.72 2.31
C LEU A 600 -55.02 47.49 1.78
N LYS A 601 -54.90 47.99 0.56
CA LYS A 601 -55.97 48.75 -0.13
C LYS A 601 -56.89 47.83 -0.91
N GLY A 602 -58.17 47.85 -0.57
CA GLY A 602 -59.19 46.97 -1.15
C GLY A 602 -59.79 47.54 -2.43
N GLY A 603 -60.37 46.69 -3.27
CA GLY A 603 -60.99 47.09 -4.53
C GLY A 603 -60.48 46.32 -5.75
N ASN A 604 -59.55 45.39 -5.58
CA ASN A 604 -58.96 44.58 -6.65
C ASN A 604 -59.81 43.31 -6.90
N ALA A 605 -61.10 43.50 -7.18
CA ALA A 605 -62.08 42.43 -7.34
C ALA A 605 -61.77 41.51 -8.54
N ASP A 606 -61.22 42.05 -9.62
CA ASP A 606 -60.61 41.30 -10.71
C ASP A 606 -59.12 41.13 -10.42
N TRP A 607 -58.77 40.07 -9.69
CA TRP A 607 -57.40 39.82 -9.24
C TRP A 607 -56.46 39.28 -10.33
N SER A 608 -56.76 39.55 -11.61
CA SER A 608 -55.86 39.22 -12.72
C SER A 608 -54.62 40.13 -12.77
N ASN A 609 -54.65 41.27 -12.08
CA ASN A 609 -53.55 42.23 -12.02
C ASN A 609 -53.52 42.97 -10.66
N ASP A 610 -52.57 43.90 -10.48
CA ASP A 610 -52.40 44.73 -9.27
C ASP A 610 -52.78 46.20 -9.53
N THR A 611 -53.91 46.42 -10.20
CA THR A 611 -54.46 47.74 -10.55
C THR A 611 -55.97 47.73 -10.37
N ILE A 612 -56.48 48.69 -9.59
CA ILE A 612 -57.92 48.87 -9.41
C ILE A 612 -58.46 49.71 -10.57
N ASP A 613 -59.22 49.12 -11.47
CA ASP A 613 -59.76 49.78 -12.66
C ASP A 613 -61.22 49.39 -12.99
N VAL A 614 -61.61 49.58 -14.25
CA VAL A 614 -62.97 49.30 -14.73
C VAL A 614 -63.29 47.80 -14.74
N ALA A 615 -62.28 46.93 -14.84
CA ALA A 615 -62.46 45.48 -14.80
C ALA A 615 -62.94 45.04 -13.42
N ASP A 616 -62.36 45.58 -12.34
CA ASP A 616 -62.84 45.35 -10.96
C ASP A 616 -64.28 45.81 -10.77
N ALA A 617 -64.59 47.02 -11.23
CA ALA A 617 -65.94 47.56 -11.17
C ALA A 617 -66.94 46.71 -11.98
N SER A 618 -66.49 46.14 -13.10
CA SER A 618 -67.28 45.24 -13.93
C SER A 618 -67.51 43.89 -13.25
N THR A 619 -66.51 43.35 -12.54
CA THR A 619 -66.63 42.13 -11.72
C THR A 619 -67.65 42.33 -10.61
N VAL A 620 -67.57 43.43 -9.86
CA VAL A 620 -68.59 43.78 -8.84
C VAL A 620 -69.96 44.01 -9.47
N GLY A 621 -70.03 44.71 -10.60
CA GLY A 621 -71.27 45.01 -11.30
C GLY A 621 -71.99 43.77 -11.85
N THR A 622 -71.23 42.79 -12.36
CA THR A 622 -71.76 41.50 -12.86
C THR A 622 -72.43 40.71 -11.76
N ASP A 623 -71.87 40.81 -10.56
CA ASP A 623 -72.29 40.05 -9.39
C ASP A 623 -73.20 40.87 -8.47
N TYR A 624 -73.59 42.09 -8.87
CA TYR A 624 -74.35 43.02 -8.05
C TYR A 624 -75.69 42.44 -7.59
N GLY A 625 -75.95 42.49 -6.29
CA GLY A 625 -77.16 41.94 -5.67
C GLY A 625 -77.07 40.44 -5.39
N LYS A 626 -75.96 39.75 -5.74
CA LYS A 626 -75.69 38.41 -5.24
C LYS A 626 -75.51 38.47 -3.72
N SER A 627 -76.35 37.72 -3.03
CA SER A 627 -76.20 37.38 -1.63
C SER A 627 -76.38 35.88 -1.52
N SER A 628 -75.32 35.16 -1.23
CA SER A 628 -75.46 33.72 -1.01
C SER A 628 -74.47 33.30 0.05
N GLY A 629 -75.01 32.70 1.11
CA GLY A 629 -74.27 32.34 2.28
C GLY A 629 -73.14 31.32 2.12
N PHE A 630 -72.64 30.97 0.92
CA PHE A 630 -71.57 29.95 0.78
C PHE A 630 -70.67 30.02 -0.50
N THR A 631 -70.64 31.10 -1.28
CA THR A 631 -69.63 31.24 -2.36
C THR A 631 -68.85 32.52 -2.19
N ASP A 632 -67.64 32.37 -1.68
CA ASP A 632 -66.60 33.38 -1.64
C ASP A 632 -66.28 33.81 -3.07
N VAL A 633 -66.86 34.93 -3.51
CA VAL A 633 -66.68 35.50 -4.86
C VAL A 633 -65.85 36.76 -4.77
N ASP A 634 -64.95 36.98 -5.73
CA ASP A 634 -64.01 38.11 -5.65
C ASP A 634 -64.66 39.49 -5.76
N SER A 635 -65.92 39.54 -6.22
CA SER A 635 -66.78 40.71 -6.18
C SER A 635 -67.23 41.13 -4.77
N ASP A 636 -67.15 40.26 -3.75
CA ASP A 636 -67.39 40.60 -2.34
C ASP A 636 -66.08 41.07 -1.70
N VAL A 637 -65.72 42.32 -2.02
CA VAL A 637 -64.43 42.95 -1.70
C VAL A 637 -64.30 43.24 -0.20
N ASN A 638 -65.42 43.56 0.47
CA ASN A 638 -65.42 43.87 1.89
C ASN A 638 -65.64 42.64 2.80
N PHE A 639 -65.94 41.47 2.21
CA PHE A 639 -66.14 40.18 2.90
C PHE A 639 -67.36 40.17 3.83
N ASP A 640 -68.42 40.92 3.50
CA ASP A 640 -69.65 40.98 4.30
C ASP A 640 -70.70 39.92 3.88
N GLY A 641 -70.41 39.14 2.84
CA GLY A 641 -71.27 38.11 2.29
C GLY A 641 -72.31 38.62 1.29
N LYS A 642 -72.23 39.89 0.86
CA LYS A 642 -73.19 40.52 -0.07
C LYS A 642 -72.47 41.43 -1.05
N VAL A 643 -72.57 41.12 -2.34
CA VAL A 643 -72.07 42.00 -3.40
C VAL A 643 -73.03 43.17 -3.60
N ASN A 644 -72.63 44.37 -3.17
CA ASN A 644 -73.50 45.54 -3.16
C ASN A 644 -72.73 46.86 -3.38
N ILE A 645 -73.38 48.00 -3.13
CA ILE A 645 -72.78 49.32 -3.31
C ILE A 645 -71.54 49.55 -2.44
N PHE A 646 -71.39 48.85 -1.32
CA PHE A 646 -70.21 48.95 -0.45
C PHE A 646 -68.96 48.34 -1.09
N ASP A 647 -69.08 47.23 -1.82
CA ASP A 647 -67.97 46.67 -2.60
C ASP A 647 -67.58 47.60 -3.75
N LEU A 648 -68.58 48.10 -4.47
CA LEU A 648 -68.34 49.04 -5.57
C LEU A 648 -67.75 50.36 -5.05
N ALA A 649 -68.09 50.79 -3.83
CA ALA A 649 -67.49 51.95 -3.19
C ALA A 649 -66.03 51.73 -2.81
N MET A 650 -65.63 50.49 -2.46
CA MET A 650 -64.21 50.14 -2.25
C MET A 650 -63.42 50.25 -3.56
N VAL A 651 -63.95 49.72 -4.67
CA VAL A 651 -63.36 49.87 -6.00
C VAL A 651 -63.27 51.35 -6.40
N GLY A 652 -64.39 52.09 -6.32
CA GLY A 652 -64.46 53.49 -6.71
C GLY A 652 -63.58 54.41 -5.85
N GLY A 653 -63.44 54.10 -4.55
CA GLY A 653 -62.62 54.86 -3.61
C GLY A 653 -61.11 54.76 -3.89
N ASN A 654 -60.68 53.73 -4.60
CA ASN A 654 -59.29 53.48 -4.99
C ASN A 654 -59.10 53.38 -6.52
N PHE A 655 -60.02 53.93 -7.32
CA PHE A 655 -59.98 53.80 -8.78
C PHE A 655 -58.66 54.35 -9.37
N ASN A 656 -58.06 53.62 -10.31
CA ASN A 656 -56.72 53.78 -10.88
C ASN A 656 -55.54 53.60 -9.90
N LEU A 657 -55.77 53.13 -8.68
CA LEU A 657 -54.69 52.86 -7.74
C LEU A 657 -53.99 51.54 -8.12
N THR A 658 -52.66 51.57 -8.13
CA THR A 658 -51.81 50.38 -8.33
C THR A 658 -51.07 50.05 -7.04
N SER A 659 -50.63 48.79 -6.86
CA SER A 659 -49.79 48.42 -5.71
C SER A 659 -48.52 49.29 -5.61
N ALA A 660 -47.92 49.66 -6.75
CA ALA A 660 -46.77 50.56 -6.80
C ALA A 660 -47.04 51.94 -6.21
N THR A 661 -48.22 52.49 -6.50
CA THR A 661 -48.62 53.81 -5.99
C THR A 661 -49.09 53.72 -4.53
N ALA A 662 -49.88 52.70 -4.20
CA ALA A 662 -50.44 52.48 -2.87
C ALA A 662 -49.35 52.33 -1.80
N TYR A 663 -48.27 51.63 -2.14
CA TYR A 663 -47.21 51.28 -1.18
C TYR A 663 -45.90 52.04 -1.43
N ALA A 664 -45.89 53.08 -2.27
CA ALA A 664 -44.67 53.83 -2.63
C ALA A 664 -43.89 54.32 -1.39
N SER A 665 -44.59 54.94 -0.43
CA SER A 665 -44.01 55.50 0.80
C SER A 665 -43.89 54.51 1.95
N TRP A 666 -44.44 53.30 1.81
CA TRP A 666 -44.35 52.29 2.86
C TRP A 666 -42.97 51.61 2.80
N THR A 667 -42.29 51.57 3.94
CA THR A 667 -41.03 50.86 4.15
C THR A 667 -41.28 49.82 5.22
N PRO A 668 -41.06 48.51 4.93
CA PRO A 668 -41.29 47.45 5.89
C PRO A 668 -40.60 47.72 7.23
#